data_AF-A0A0V1BW82-F1
#
_entry.id   AF-A0A0V1BW82-F1
#
_cell.length_a   1.000
_cell.length_b   1.000
_cell.length_c   1.000
_cell.angle_alpha   90.00
_cell.angle_beta   90.00
_cell.angle_gamma   90.00
#
_symmetry.space_group_name_H-M   'P 1'
#
loop_
_entity.id
_entity.type
_entity.pdbx_description
1 polymer ?
#
loop_
_entity_poly.entity_id
_entity_poly.type
_entity_poly.pdbx_seq_one_letter_code
_entity_poly.pdbx_strand_id
1 'polypeptide(L)'
;MSEEKFQLLKQPWLLNSVNISHLMPVMLEEEIAKAVELTMVERPECLSRNTVVSYVSELNCLGDSEKFRALILWLVKRMKDGQLPDVALSSIYIVLLNELSNLEICYVVAMTSRHMEHFQRGNFVENKWAFLLPKFFSIIAAATEIDAGDGSRLPGKELKTRLLQQFVNLNLPTSRRLLLLTVLKEVEMTPSEKVHIFKPFFDHLNELNLDEIECYVNGLLHLLVMESKNVYFGQLMEFLCSFPNRAKYLSQGTESVQKVQSNVILNITHAVRQYQSFGKHVINTLKCLELLKMGIFDFLKKKHATFTSAWLRSVIPENDKLKKVMDSLISSDLNDREYVVHGLSELGFLLLDSVNLKESGTLEKSTKNVLQNEQIALAKHLIIGNFKRHNFIRRAIIEKIIDAVMLQSSSCLYLLVLPVLSTESGLRYMKSLIPIIELKPAMRNSLFIALRNAIFSKDLLARKTAVNGFLLFLNQKDLINAFSSSQMSNSSQPFPTYSSQTLPTSSCAASGRISVATIFLEMISCLRRALSLQSELRRMLYIGLCKVAGNQKVLQEPVLDMLQKQFENYLSDPSKSGPPLCLEFCISSSKNGVTLVEPLGVLIASINLCLGAVQADDTGNDSEISSQYHLDFEMIDSMKKRMNTICQYMMSADLEDFNLVCFLFLASPFHEYHTLGQICIVFHGRNSRPKDHFHGFSIFIRS
;
A
#
# COMPACT_ATOMS: atom_id res chain seq x y z
N MET A 1 -2.16 69.50 51.50
CA MET A 1 -2.73 68.16 51.31
C MET A 1 -4.25 68.31 51.36
N SER A 2 -4.93 68.33 50.21
CA SER A 2 -6.38 68.54 50.16
C SER A 2 -7.12 67.30 50.64
N GLU A 3 -8.19 67.48 51.39
CA GLU A 3 -9.11 66.43 51.88
C GLU A 3 -9.66 65.58 50.71
N GLU A 4 -9.75 66.19 49.53
CA GLU A 4 -10.09 65.57 48.25
C GLU A 4 -9.09 64.48 47.84
N LYS A 5 -7.77 64.70 47.96
CA LYS A 5 -6.75 63.68 47.67
C LYS A 5 -6.94 62.44 48.54
N PHE A 6 -7.29 62.63 49.81
CA PHE A 6 -7.48 61.54 50.76
C PHE A 6 -8.77 60.75 50.51
N GLN A 7 -9.87 61.42 50.15
CA GLN A 7 -11.12 60.74 49.79
C GLN A 7 -10.99 59.96 48.48
N LEU A 8 -10.30 60.53 47.48
CA LEU A 8 -10.12 59.92 46.16
C LEU A 8 -9.24 58.66 46.19
N LEU A 9 -8.25 58.60 47.10
CA LEU A 9 -7.39 57.42 47.26
C LEU A 9 -8.04 56.25 48.03
N LYS A 10 -9.21 56.45 48.66
CA LYS A 10 -9.99 55.35 49.26
C LYS A 10 -10.82 54.56 48.24
N GLN A 11 -11.15 55.16 47.10
CA GLN A 11 -11.93 54.52 46.03
C GLN A 11 -11.31 54.80 44.64
N PRO A 12 -10.06 54.36 44.41
CA PRO A 12 -9.30 54.65 43.19
C PRO A 12 -9.95 54.14 41.89
N TRP A 13 -10.82 53.13 41.96
CA TRP A 13 -11.59 52.62 40.82
C TRP A 13 -12.69 53.58 40.32
N LEU A 14 -13.01 54.66 41.05
CA LEU A 14 -13.97 55.69 40.62
C LEU A 14 -13.30 56.88 39.91
N LEU A 15 -11.97 56.88 39.80
CA LEU A 15 -11.23 57.95 39.16
C LEU A 15 -11.37 57.88 37.65
N ASN A 16 -11.74 59.00 37.02
CA ASN A 16 -11.71 59.18 35.58
C ASN A 16 -10.37 59.79 35.13
N SER A 17 -10.11 59.84 33.82
CA SER A 17 -8.85 60.37 33.28
C SER A 17 -8.54 61.80 33.72
N VAL A 18 -9.56 62.65 33.85
CA VAL A 18 -9.42 64.05 34.27
C VAL A 18 -9.01 64.17 35.73
N ASN A 19 -9.60 63.36 36.61
CA ASN A 19 -9.22 63.35 38.03
C ASN A 19 -7.81 62.79 38.22
N ILE A 20 -7.43 61.79 37.40
CA ILE A 20 -6.08 61.22 37.40
C ILE A 20 -5.07 62.29 36.98
N SER A 21 -5.26 62.97 35.85
CA SER A 21 -4.32 64.01 35.37
C SER A 21 -4.07 65.14 36.38
N HIS A 22 -5.10 65.55 37.13
CA HIS A 22 -4.95 66.54 38.19
C HIS A 22 -4.22 66.03 39.44
N LEU A 23 -4.36 64.74 39.78
CA LEU A 23 -3.75 64.14 40.97
C LEU A 23 -2.32 63.64 40.74
N MET A 24 -1.99 63.15 39.54
CA MET A 24 -0.72 62.49 39.22
C MET A 24 0.54 63.31 39.57
N PRO A 25 0.60 64.64 39.34
CA PRO A 25 1.78 65.43 39.70
C PRO A 25 2.03 65.47 41.22
N VAL A 26 0.97 65.41 42.03
CA VAL A 26 1.00 65.61 43.50
C VAL A 26 1.08 64.27 44.26
N MET A 27 0.92 63.14 43.57
CA MET A 27 1.02 61.80 44.17
C MET A 27 2.49 61.33 44.25
N LEU A 28 2.83 60.68 45.36
CA LEU A 28 4.09 59.95 45.52
C LEU A 28 3.99 58.56 44.86
N GLU A 29 5.15 57.98 44.49
CA GLU A 29 5.24 56.63 43.91
C GLU A 29 4.51 55.57 44.75
N GLU A 30 4.69 55.61 46.07
CA GLU A 30 4.04 54.68 47.00
C GLU A 30 2.52 54.83 47.04
N GLU A 31 2.01 56.05 46.87
CA GLU A 31 0.57 56.32 46.88
C GLU A 31 -0.08 55.78 45.60
N ILE A 32 0.62 55.85 44.47
CA ILE A 32 0.19 55.25 43.20
C ILE A 32 0.14 53.72 43.33
N ALA A 33 1.21 53.12 43.86
CA ALA A 33 1.26 51.67 44.08
C ALA A 33 0.16 51.20 45.04
N LYS A 34 -0.09 51.94 46.14
CA LYS A 34 -1.17 51.65 47.10
C LYS A 34 -2.55 51.78 46.46
N ALA A 35 -2.79 52.76 45.59
CA ALA A 35 -4.06 52.92 44.89
C ALA A 35 -4.34 51.74 43.94
N VAL A 36 -3.31 51.28 43.23
CA VAL A 36 -3.40 50.09 42.36
C VAL A 36 -3.60 48.82 43.20
N GLU A 37 -2.91 48.67 44.32
CA GLU A 37 -3.06 47.54 45.25
C GLU A 37 -4.45 47.50 45.90
N LEU A 38 -4.99 48.65 46.31
CA LEU A 38 -6.34 48.74 46.85
C LEU A 38 -7.40 48.37 45.81
N THR A 39 -7.22 48.83 44.56
CA THR A 39 -8.09 48.43 43.43
C THR A 39 -8.03 46.93 43.18
N MET A 40 -6.83 46.35 43.27
CA MET A 40 -6.61 44.92 43.08
C MET A 40 -7.31 44.06 44.14
N VAL A 41 -7.33 44.50 45.40
CA VAL A 41 -7.94 43.77 46.53
C VAL A 41 -9.46 43.93 46.56
N GLU A 42 -9.97 45.15 46.40
CA GLU A 42 -11.38 45.47 46.60
C GLU A 42 -12.24 45.31 45.33
N ARG A 43 -11.67 45.60 44.15
CA ARG A 43 -12.38 45.61 42.85
C ARG A 43 -11.46 45.15 41.71
N PRO A 44 -11.07 43.86 41.66
CA PRO A 44 -10.12 43.35 40.66
C PRO A 44 -10.60 43.52 39.21
N GLU A 45 -11.92 43.53 38.97
CA GLU A 45 -12.51 43.80 37.65
C GLU A 45 -12.18 45.20 37.12
N CYS A 46 -12.08 46.19 38.01
CA CYS A 46 -11.80 47.59 37.68
C CYS A 46 -10.31 47.85 37.41
N LEU A 47 -9.41 46.96 37.86
CA LEU A 47 -7.97 47.07 37.66
C LEU A 47 -7.60 47.18 36.16
N SER A 48 -8.38 46.48 35.32
CA SER A 48 -8.28 46.47 33.86
C SER A 48 -8.88 47.72 33.18
N ARG A 49 -9.92 48.30 33.77
CA ARG A 49 -10.82 49.28 33.15
C ARG A 49 -10.64 50.66 33.80
N ASN A 50 -9.68 51.41 33.29
CA ASN A 50 -9.43 52.83 33.60
C ASN A 50 -8.51 53.11 34.80
N THR A 51 -8.13 52.14 35.63
CA THR A 51 -7.12 52.43 36.68
C THR A 51 -5.72 52.26 36.11
N VAL A 52 -5.20 51.04 35.92
CA VAL A 52 -3.80 50.87 35.49
C VAL A 52 -3.52 51.51 34.12
N VAL A 53 -4.44 51.36 33.16
CA VAL A 53 -4.31 51.98 31.82
C VAL A 53 -4.21 53.50 31.90
N SER A 54 -5.09 54.16 32.68
CA SER A 54 -5.10 55.62 32.74
C SER A 54 -3.95 56.18 33.56
N TYR A 55 -3.54 55.51 34.64
CA TYR A 55 -2.36 55.91 35.41
C TYR A 55 -1.09 55.81 34.57
N VAL A 56 -0.90 54.71 33.83
CA VAL A 56 0.29 54.51 32.98
C VAL A 56 0.29 55.47 31.79
N SER A 57 -0.84 55.63 31.11
CA SER A 57 -1.00 56.58 30.00
C SER A 57 -0.74 58.03 30.45
N GLU A 58 -1.29 58.44 31.59
CA GLU A 58 -1.13 59.80 32.11
C GLU A 58 0.31 60.08 32.56
N LEU A 59 0.96 59.14 33.23
CA LEU A 59 2.37 59.24 33.61
C LEU A 59 3.29 59.43 32.39
N ASN A 60 2.98 58.70 31.31
CA ASN A 60 3.69 58.82 30.05
C ASN A 60 3.42 60.19 29.38
N CYS A 61 2.16 60.66 29.36
CA CYS A 61 1.78 61.98 28.85
C CYS A 61 2.43 63.15 29.61
N LEU A 62 2.56 63.04 30.94
CA LEU A 62 3.18 64.05 31.79
C LEU A 62 4.71 64.04 31.73
N GLY A 63 5.33 63.01 31.15
CA GLY A 63 6.78 62.85 31.09
C GLY A 63 7.45 62.55 32.44
N ASP A 64 6.68 62.09 33.44
CA ASP A 64 7.18 61.75 34.77
C ASP A 64 7.82 60.34 34.77
N SER A 65 9.07 60.29 34.27
CA SER A 65 9.79 59.03 34.02
C SER A 65 10.07 58.22 35.28
N GLU A 66 10.23 58.87 36.44
CA GLU A 66 10.48 58.20 37.72
C GLU A 66 9.25 57.42 38.20
N LYS A 67 8.09 58.08 38.27
CA LYS A 67 6.83 57.44 38.70
C LYS A 67 6.34 56.41 37.68
N PHE A 68 6.49 56.68 36.39
CA PHE A 68 6.20 55.71 35.33
C PHE A 68 7.02 54.43 35.53
N ARG A 69 8.34 54.58 35.70
CA ARG A 69 9.26 53.47 35.94
C ARG A 69 8.90 52.70 37.21
N ALA A 70 8.65 53.39 38.31
CA ALA A 70 8.30 52.75 39.59
C ALA A 70 7.03 51.90 39.47
N LEU A 71 6.00 52.42 38.78
CA LEU A 71 4.74 51.71 38.56
C LEU A 71 4.92 50.47 37.68
N ILE A 72 5.65 50.58 36.57
CA ILE A 72 5.89 49.43 35.68
C ILE A 72 6.71 48.35 36.39
N LEU A 73 7.76 48.72 37.12
CA LEU A 73 8.57 47.78 37.93
C LEU A 73 7.72 47.08 38.99
N TRP A 74 6.81 47.81 39.63
CA TRP A 74 5.88 47.27 40.61
C TRP A 74 4.92 46.24 39.98
N LEU A 75 4.32 46.55 38.82
CA LEU A 75 3.41 45.65 38.11
C LEU A 75 4.11 44.36 37.66
N VAL A 76 5.29 44.47 37.06
CA VAL A 76 6.08 43.31 36.63
C VAL A 76 6.47 42.44 37.84
N LYS A 77 6.85 43.06 38.97
CA LYS A 77 7.16 42.34 40.21
C LYS A 77 5.95 41.57 40.74
N ARG A 78 4.77 42.19 40.85
CA ARG A 78 3.54 41.52 41.33
C ARG A 78 3.10 40.39 40.39
N MET A 79 3.24 40.57 39.08
CA MET A 79 2.98 39.51 38.10
C MET A 79 3.95 38.34 38.28
N LYS A 80 5.24 38.63 38.51
CA LYS A 80 6.28 37.62 38.74
C LYS A 80 6.08 36.86 40.05
N ASP A 81 5.61 37.53 41.10
CA ASP A 81 5.33 36.92 42.40
C ASP A 81 3.96 36.19 42.45
N GLY A 82 3.20 36.16 41.34
CA GLY A 82 1.89 35.49 41.25
C GLY A 82 0.79 36.17 42.06
N GLN A 83 0.93 37.48 42.34
CA GLN A 83 0.06 38.24 43.25
C GLN A 83 -1.02 39.05 42.52
N LEU A 84 -1.12 38.90 41.19
CA LEU A 84 -2.14 39.56 40.38
C LEU A 84 -3.37 38.64 40.21
N PRO A 85 -4.61 39.17 40.35
CA PRO A 85 -5.83 38.40 40.13
C PRO A 85 -5.99 37.93 38.68
N ASP A 86 -6.44 36.69 38.46
CA ASP A 86 -6.64 36.11 37.12
C ASP A 86 -7.51 36.97 36.20
N VAL A 87 -8.54 37.60 36.76
CA VAL A 87 -9.47 38.49 36.04
C VAL A 87 -8.76 39.69 35.40
N ALA A 88 -7.66 40.16 36.00
CA ALA A 88 -6.92 41.34 35.55
C ALA A 88 -5.58 41.01 34.86
N LEU A 89 -5.11 39.77 34.92
CA LEU A 89 -3.82 39.36 34.36
C LEU A 89 -3.70 39.65 32.86
N SER A 90 -4.69 39.26 32.05
CA SER A 90 -4.64 39.48 30.59
C SER A 90 -4.62 40.95 30.22
N SER A 91 -5.37 41.79 30.93
CA SER A 91 -5.37 43.24 30.71
C SER A 91 -4.06 43.89 31.13
N ILE A 92 -3.51 43.52 32.28
CA ILE A 92 -2.22 44.05 32.75
C ILE A 92 -1.10 43.61 31.81
N TYR A 93 -1.15 42.35 31.33
CA TYR A 93 -0.22 41.85 30.33
C TYR A 93 -0.23 42.72 29.05
N ILE A 94 -1.41 43.07 28.53
CA ILE A 94 -1.54 43.96 27.36
C ILE A 94 -0.97 45.36 27.65
N VAL A 95 -1.25 45.93 28.83
CA VAL A 95 -0.68 47.23 29.22
C VAL A 95 0.85 47.16 29.26
N LEU A 96 1.42 46.13 29.88
CA LEU A 96 2.86 45.94 29.95
C LEU A 96 3.46 45.77 28.53
N LEU A 97 2.84 44.99 27.64
CA LEU A 97 3.34 44.83 26.27
C LEU A 97 3.42 46.15 25.48
N ASN A 98 2.50 47.08 25.73
CA ASN A 98 2.46 48.38 25.06
C ASN A 98 3.46 49.38 25.66
N GLU A 99 3.59 49.38 26.98
CA GLU A 99 4.26 50.47 27.71
C GLU A 99 5.73 50.17 28.02
N LEU A 100 6.16 48.91 27.97
CA LEU A 100 7.55 48.52 28.23
C LEU A 100 8.56 49.19 27.28
N SER A 101 8.17 49.57 26.06
CA SER A 101 9.05 50.29 25.12
C SER A 101 9.35 51.73 25.52
N ASN A 102 8.58 52.30 26.45
CA ASN A 102 8.77 53.67 26.95
C ASN A 102 9.74 53.71 28.16
N LEU A 103 10.18 52.55 28.66
CA LEU A 103 11.21 52.48 29.71
C LEU A 103 12.62 52.65 29.15
N GLU A 104 13.50 53.24 29.96
CA GLU A 104 14.93 53.26 29.62
C GLU A 104 15.50 51.84 29.53
N ILE A 105 16.35 51.64 28.53
CA ILE A 105 16.89 50.33 28.17
C ILE A 105 17.64 49.63 29.32
N CYS A 106 18.32 50.40 30.18
CA CYS A 106 19.05 49.89 31.33
C CYS A 106 18.14 49.11 32.31
N TYR A 107 16.91 49.60 32.53
CA TYR A 107 15.93 48.92 33.39
C TYR A 107 15.38 47.67 32.72
N VAL A 108 15.18 47.68 31.41
CA VAL A 108 14.75 46.50 30.65
C VAL A 108 15.78 45.38 30.74
N VAL A 109 17.07 45.70 30.58
CA VAL A 109 18.18 44.74 30.71
C VAL A 109 18.30 44.21 32.15
N ALA A 110 18.20 45.11 33.15
CA ALA A 110 18.26 44.73 34.56
C ALA A 110 17.08 43.84 34.98
N MET A 111 15.87 44.15 34.52
CA MET A 111 14.67 43.30 34.71
C MET A 111 14.87 41.93 34.08
N THR A 112 15.27 41.89 32.80
CA THR A 112 15.52 40.62 32.09
C THR A 112 16.49 39.74 32.88
N SER A 113 17.63 40.27 33.30
CA SER A 113 18.66 39.51 34.02
C SER A 113 18.20 39.01 35.40
N ARG A 114 17.54 39.88 36.20
CA ARG A 114 17.02 39.51 37.53
C ARG A 114 15.92 38.47 37.44
N HIS A 115 15.05 38.58 36.44
CA HIS A 115 13.97 37.62 36.25
C HIS A 115 14.48 36.28 35.73
N MET A 116 15.55 36.25 34.91
CA MET A 116 16.24 35.02 34.53
C MET A 116 16.82 34.28 35.75
N GLU A 117 17.49 34.98 36.68
CA GLU A 117 17.99 34.38 37.93
C GLU A 117 16.84 33.82 38.79
N HIS A 118 15.74 34.57 38.90
CA HIS A 118 14.54 34.11 39.59
C HIS A 118 13.90 32.91 38.89
N PHE A 119 13.90 32.86 37.56
CA PHE A 119 13.39 31.72 36.80
C PHE A 119 14.14 30.42 37.11
N GLN A 120 15.43 30.51 37.49
CA GLN A 120 16.22 29.37 37.92
C GLN A 120 15.89 28.95 39.36
N ARG A 121 15.85 29.91 40.31
CA ARG A 121 15.79 29.62 41.76
C ARG A 121 14.39 29.68 42.40
N GLY A 122 13.41 30.32 41.77
CA GLY A 122 12.11 30.64 42.37
C GLY A 122 11.15 29.45 42.47
N ASN A 123 10.08 29.61 43.26
CA ASN A 123 8.97 28.67 43.33
C ASN A 123 8.10 28.74 42.06
N PHE A 124 7.56 27.59 41.62
CA PHE A 124 6.71 27.48 40.43
C PHE A 124 5.28 27.94 40.75
N VAL A 125 5.09 29.22 41.04
CA VAL A 125 3.74 29.81 41.06
C VAL A 125 3.63 30.63 39.78
N GLU A 126 2.91 30.07 38.81
CA GLU A 126 2.52 30.66 37.53
C GLU A 126 3.52 31.69 36.97
N ASN A 127 4.55 31.20 36.27
CA ASN A 127 5.54 32.03 35.57
C ASN A 127 4.94 32.79 34.35
N LYS A 128 3.73 33.35 34.47
CA LYS A 128 3.04 34.15 33.45
C LYS A 128 3.86 35.38 33.05
N TRP A 129 4.77 35.85 33.91
CA TRP A 129 5.72 36.90 33.54
C TRP A 129 6.66 36.51 32.39
N ALA A 130 6.93 35.21 32.19
CA ALA A 130 7.80 34.74 31.11
C ALA A 130 7.26 35.10 29.72
N PHE A 131 5.94 35.32 29.58
CA PHE A 131 5.33 35.80 28.34
C PHE A 131 5.72 37.24 28.00
N LEU A 132 6.31 38.03 28.91
CA LEU A 132 6.88 39.35 28.58
C LEU A 132 8.30 39.27 28.00
N LEU A 133 8.99 38.13 28.11
CA LEU A 133 10.35 37.96 27.60
C LEU A 133 10.49 38.27 26.11
N PRO A 134 9.56 37.90 25.20
CA PRO A 134 9.66 38.25 23.80
C PRO A 134 9.70 39.77 23.59
N LYS A 135 8.89 40.52 24.33
CA LYS A 135 8.91 41.99 24.30
C LYS A 135 10.20 42.56 24.87
N PHE A 136 10.71 42.02 25.99
CA PHE A 136 12.01 42.44 26.53
C PHE A 136 13.14 42.24 25.53
N PHE A 137 13.25 41.06 24.91
CA PHE A 137 14.26 40.79 23.89
C PHE A 137 14.08 41.65 22.64
N SER A 138 12.84 41.97 22.25
CA SER A 138 12.56 42.88 21.13
C SER A 138 13.07 44.30 21.40
N ILE A 139 12.80 44.85 22.59
CA ILE A 139 13.28 46.17 23.01
C ILE A 139 14.82 46.19 23.07
N ILE A 140 15.43 45.15 23.65
CA ILE A 140 16.89 45.01 23.72
C ILE A 140 17.51 44.94 22.33
N ALA A 141 16.93 44.18 21.40
CA ALA A 141 17.43 44.09 20.02
C ALA A 141 17.33 45.41 19.23
N ALA A 142 16.37 46.27 19.56
CA ALA A 142 16.14 47.54 18.88
C ALA A 142 17.16 48.63 19.30
N ALA A 143 17.81 48.48 20.45
CA ALA A 143 18.79 49.44 20.93
C ALA A 143 20.10 49.41 20.12
N THR A 144 20.59 50.60 19.76
CA THR A 144 21.80 50.78 18.94
C THR A 144 23.07 50.50 19.73
N GLU A 145 23.18 51.05 20.94
CA GLU A 145 24.29 50.82 21.87
C GLU A 145 23.73 50.69 23.30
N ILE A 146 24.18 49.66 24.01
CA ILE A 146 23.85 49.42 25.42
C ILE A 146 25.17 49.27 26.19
N ASP A 147 25.26 49.89 27.36
CA ASP A 147 26.35 49.63 28.30
C ASP A 147 26.18 48.24 28.92
N ALA A 148 27.17 47.37 28.72
CA ALA A 148 27.16 45.99 29.23
C ALA A 148 27.44 45.90 30.74
N GLY A 149 27.70 47.03 31.41
CA GLY A 149 27.97 47.11 32.85
C GLY A 149 29.45 46.92 33.23
N ASP A 150 30.31 46.59 32.26
CA ASP A 150 31.77 46.52 32.37
C ASP A 150 32.47 47.73 31.73
N GLY A 151 31.70 48.74 31.30
CA GLY A 151 32.19 49.91 30.58
C GLY A 151 32.34 49.70 29.07
N SER A 152 32.04 48.51 28.54
CA SER A 152 31.97 48.24 27.11
C SER A 152 30.57 48.53 26.55
N ARG A 153 30.52 49.21 25.39
CA ARG A 153 29.28 49.42 24.64
C ARG A 153 29.09 48.29 23.64
N LEU A 154 27.96 47.60 23.73
CA LEU A 154 27.60 46.51 22.85
C LEU A 154 26.33 46.85 22.08
N PRO A 155 26.19 46.40 20.82
CA PRO A 155 24.93 46.53 20.10
C PRO A 155 23.87 45.67 20.79
N GLY A 156 22.64 46.19 20.88
CA GLY A 156 21.55 45.52 21.59
C GLY A 156 21.23 44.12 21.05
N LYS A 157 21.42 43.92 19.73
CA LYS A 157 21.32 42.58 19.10
C LYS A 157 22.30 41.57 19.68
N GLU A 158 23.54 41.97 19.91
CA GLU A 158 24.56 41.06 20.49
C GLU A 158 24.28 40.77 21.96
N LEU A 159 23.83 41.77 22.73
CA LEU A 159 23.42 41.57 24.12
C LEU A 159 22.23 40.61 24.23
N LYS A 160 21.23 40.76 23.35
CA LYS A 160 20.10 39.81 23.24
C LYS A 160 20.61 38.39 23.00
N THR A 161 21.52 38.20 22.05
CA THR A 161 22.08 36.86 21.75
C THR A 161 22.75 36.27 22.98
N ARG A 162 23.58 37.05 23.70
CA ARG A 162 24.26 36.61 24.93
C ARG A 162 23.27 36.23 26.03
N LEU A 163 22.25 37.06 26.28
CA LEU A 163 21.22 36.80 27.28
C LEU A 163 20.40 35.55 26.93
N LEU A 164 20.00 35.37 25.67
CA LEU A 164 19.29 34.17 25.22
C LEU A 164 20.14 32.90 25.43
N GLN A 165 21.43 32.94 25.09
CA GLN A 165 22.34 31.82 25.30
C GLN A 165 22.49 31.49 26.79
N GLN A 166 22.66 32.50 27.65
CA GLN A 166 22.71 32.31 29.09
C GLN A 166 21.40 31.69 29.62
N PHE A 167 20.25 32.16 29.13
CA PHE A 167 18.95 31.73 29.62
C PHE A 167 18.64 30.28 29.28
N VAL A 168 18.95 29.85 28.05
CA VAL A 168 18.71 28.48 27.60
C VAL A 168 19.66 27.48 28.26
N ASN A 169 20.88 27.92 28.61
CA ASN A 169 21.86 27.07 29.30
C ASN A 169 21.63 26.96 30.81
N LEU A 170 20.58 27.60 31.34
CA LEU A 170 20.21 27.42 32.75
C LEU A 170 19.76 25.96 32.99
N ASN A 171 20.19 25.39 34.11
CA ASN A 171 19.69 24.09 34.53
C ASN A 171 18.25 24.22 35.04
N LEU A 172 17.29 23.85 34.19
CA LEU A 172 15.86 24.04 34.41
C LEU A 172 15.11 22.68 34.38
N PRO A 173 14.08 22.49 35.23
CA PRO A 173 13.20 21.33 35.16
C PRO A 173 12.38 21.33 33.85
N THR A 174 11.88 20.15 33.44
CA THR A 174 11.15 19.96 32.17
C THR A 174 9.98 20.93 32.00
N SER A 175 9.21 21.20 33.05
CA SER A 175 8.08 22.16 33.00
C SER A 175 8.48 23.59 32.66
N ARG A 176 9.65 24.05 33.13
CA ARG A 176 10.18 25.39 32.82
C ARG A 176 10.80 25.44 31.42
N ARG A 177 11.45 24.37 30.97
CA ARG A 177 11.95 24.26 29.59
C ARG A 177 10.80 24.27 28.59
N LEU A 178 9.68 23.61 28.89
CA LEU A 178 8.44 23.66 28.08
C LEU A 178 7.86 25.08 27.96
N LEU A 179 7.78 25.80 29.07
CA LEU A 179 7.36 27.20 29.05
C LEU A 179 8.32 28.04 28.21
N LEU A 180 9.62 27.82 28.35
CA LEU A 180 10.64 28.52 27.56
C LEU A 180 10.51 28.25 26.05
N LEU A 181 10.22 27.02 25.64
CA LEU A 181 9.93 26.70 24.23
C LEU A 181 8.74 27.48 23.70
N THR A 182 7.71 27.66 24.53
CA THR A 182 6.50 28.42 24.18
C THR A 182 6.83 29.91 24.01
N VAL A 183 7.65 30.46 24.90
CA VAL A 183 8.13 31.86 24.83
C VAL A 183 9.03 32.09 23.62
N LEU A 184 9.99 31.18 23.36
CA LEU A 184 10.95 31.31 22.25
C LEU A 184 10.27 31.32 20.88
N LYS A 185 9.06 30.76 20.76
CA LYS A 185 8.25 30.84 19.53
C LYS A 185 7.96 32.28 19.12
N GLU A 186 7.83 33.20 20.07
CA GLU A 186 7.50 34.61 19.84
C GLU A 186 8.76 35.49 19.73
N VAL A 187 9.95 34.93 19.95
CA VAL A 187 11.23 35.66 19.89
C VAL A 187 11.78 35.59 18.46
N GLU A 188 11.95 36.74 17.82
CA GLU A 188 12.66 36.80 16.53
C GLU A 188 14.12 36.39 16.72
N MET A 189 14.58 35.36 16.01
CA MET A 189 15.96 34.86 16.09
C MET A 189 16.58 34.76 14.70
N THR A 190 17.84 35.15 14.60
CA THR A 190 18.66 34.95 13.39
C THR A 190 18.98 33.46 13.21
N PRO A 191 19.27 33.00 11.98
CA PRO A 191 19.59 31.59 11.73
C PRO A 191 20.80 31.07 12.52
N SER A 192 21.77 31.93 12.82
CA SER A 192 22.94 31.60 13.64
C SER A 192 22.58 31.43 15.12
N GLU A 193 21.73 32.30 15.67
CA GLU A 193 21.24 32.18 17.05
C GLU A 193 20.50 30.86 17.27
N LYS A 194 19.62 30.49 16.34
CA LYS A 194 18.79 29.27 16.46
C LYS A 194 19.61 28.00 16.64
N VAL A 195 20.77 27.89 15.98
CA VAL A 195 21.64 26.70 16.09
C VAL A 195 22.13 26.51 17.52
N HIS A 196 22.55 27.59 18.17
CA HIS A 196 23.04 27.56 19.54
C HIS A 196 21.91 27.48 20.58
N ILE A 197 20.79 28.13 20.32
CA ILE A 197 19.62 28.18 21.22
C ILE A 197 18.87 26.85 21.21
N PHE A 198 18.70 26.17 20.07
CA PHE A 198 17.92 24.93 20.03
C PHE A 198 18.68 23.72 20.54
N LYS A 199 20.02 23.72 20.44
CA LYS A 199 20.86 22.58 20.83
C LYS A 199 20.59 22.09 22.27
N PRO A 200 20.55 22.93 23.32
CA PRO A 200 20.27 22.46 24.68
C PRO A 200 18.88 21.84 24.87
N PHE A 201 17.89 22.21 24.05
CA PHE A 201 16.57 21.59 24.10
C PHE A 201 16.56 20.20 23.47
N PHE A 202 17.33 19.98 22.40
CA PHE A 202 17.53 18.67 21.80
C PHE A 202 18.38 17.76 22.69
N ASP A 203 19.41 18.30 23.34
CA ASP A 203 20.22 17.55 24.30
C ASP A 203 19.36 17.08 25.48
N HIS A 204 18.42 17.91 25.96
CA HIS A 204 17.46 17.54 27.02
C HIS A 204 16.54 16.38 26.67
N LEU A 205 16.23 16.15 25.39
CA LEU A 205 15.42 14.99 24.99
C LEU A 205 16.04 13.69 25.48
N ASN A 206 17.37 13.66 25.59
CA ASN A 206 18.11 12.51 26.10
C ASN A 206 18.07 12.38 27.64
N GLU A 207 17.45 13.29 28.37
CA GLU A 207 17.34 13.25 29.84
C GLU A 207 15.90 12.99 30.30
N LEU A 208 14.93 13.08 29.38
CA LEU A 208 13.51 12.94 29.69
C LEU A 208 13.10 11.51 30.09
N ASN A 209 12.13 11.47 31.00
CA ASN A 209 11.35 10.27 31.31
C ASN A 209 10.35 9.97 30.19
N LEU A 210 9.93 8.70 30.06
CA LEU A 210 9.01 8.26 29.01
C LEU A 210 7.70 9.08 28.95
N ASP A 211 7.14 9.41 30.12
CA ASP A 211 5.88 10.16 30.23
C ASP A 211 6.01 11.64 29.82
N GLU A 212 7.22 12.20 29.84
CA GLU A 212 7.47 13.61 29.52
C GLU A 212 7.77 13.85 28.04
N ILE A 213 8.22 12.81 27.32
CA ILE A 213 8.69 12.92 25.94
C ILE A 213 7.60 13.43 25.02
N GLU A 214 6.37 12.93 25.15
CA GLU A 214 5.27 13.31 24.27
C GLU A 214 4.97 14.81 24.36
N CYS A 215 4.76 15.32 25.58
CA CYS A 215 4.50 16.74 25.83
C CYS A 215 5.66 17.62 25.36
N TYR A 216 6.90 17.18 25.61
CA TYR A 216 8.09 17.93 25.22
C TYR A 216 8.31 17.99 23.71
N VAL A 217 8.14 16.86 23.01
CA VAL A 217 8.21 16.83 21.54
C VAL A 217 7.11 17.69 20.93
N ASN A 218 5.89 17.68 21.49
CA ASN A 218 4.83 18.56 21.02
C ASN A 218 5.19 20.05 21.18
N GLY A 219 5.78 20.44 22.32
CA GLY A 219 6.32 21.78 22.53
C GLY A 219 7.40 22.17 21.51
N LEU A 220 8.33 21.26 21.21
CA LEU A 220 9.34 21.46 20.17
C LEU A 220 8.72 21.59 18.78
N LEU A 221 7.70 20.79 18.45
CA LEU A 221 7.05 20.82 17.14
C LEU A 221 6.44 22.19 16.84
N HIS A 222 5.81 22.85 17.83
CA HIS A 222 5.27 24.20 17.65
C HIS A 222 6.32 25.23 17.22
N LEU A 223 7.58 25.03 17.61
CA LEU A 223 8.70 25.86 17.20
C LEU A 223 9.24 25.41 15.84
N LEU A 224 9.43 24.10 15.62
CA LEU A 224 9.95 23.52 14.38
C LEU A 224 9.07 23.83 13.16
N VAL A 225 7.76 23.91 13.35
CA VAL A 225 6.80 24.25 12.29
C VAL A 225 7.05 25.64 11.71
N MET A 226 7.54 26.58 12.53
CA MET A 226 7.85 27.94 12.10
C MET A 226 9.20 28.02 11.36
N GLU A 227 10.00 26.96 11.40
CA GLU A 227 11.32 26.92 10.77
C GLU A 227 11.27 26.47 9.31
N SER A 228 12.07 27.13 8.47
CA SER A 228 12.19 26.82 7.04
C SER A 228 13.30 25.81 6.71
N LYS A 229 14.13 25.42 7.69
CA LYS A 229 15.32 24.56 7.47
C LYS A 229 15.12 23.14 8.03
N ASN A 230 15.58 22.15 7.25
CA ASN A 230 15.45 20.72 7.56
C ASN A 230 16.33 20.21 8.71
N VAL A 231 17.30 21.01 9.18
CA VAL A 231 18.36 20.56 10.12
C VAL A 231 17.77 20.09 11.45
N TYR A 232 16.83 20.85 12.02
CA TYR A 232 16.27 20.55 13.34
C TYR A 232 15.29 19.38 13.31
N PHE A 233 14.54 19.23 12.20
CA PHE A 233 13.72 18.04 12.00
C PHE A 233 14.60 16.78 11.88
N GLY A 234 15.76 16.88 11.22
CA GLY A 234 16.74 15.79 11.17
C GLY A 234 17.23 15.36 12.55
N GLN A 235 17.52 16.31 13.45
CA GLN A 235 17.92 16.03 14.83
C GLN A 235 16.80 15.34 15.63
N LEU A 236 15.55 15.79 15.47
CA LEU A 236 14.40 15.11 16.07
C LEU A 236 14.28 13.67 15.55
N MET A 237 14.45 13.45 14.25
CA MET A 237 14.41 12.13 13.65
C MET A 237 15.53 11.22 14.13
N GLU A 238 16.74 11.75 14.34
CA GLU A 238 17.87 11.02 14.90
C GLU A 238 17.56 10.54 16.33
N PHE A 239 17.02 11.43 17.16
CA PHE A 239 16.55 11.07 18.50
C PHE A 239 15.50 9.95 18.44
N LEU A 240 14.45 10.11 17.62
CA LEU A 240 13.37 9.11 17.50
C LEU A 240 13.86 7.77 16.94
N CYS A 241 14.84 7.76 16.05
CA CYS A 241 15.46 6.53 15.53
C CYS A 241 16.35 5.83 16.58
N SER A 242 16.97 6.60 17.48
CA SER A 242 17.78 6.05 18.59
C SER A 242 16.93 5.53 19.76
N PHE A 243 15.69 6.03 19.87
CA PHE A 243 14.78 5.77 21.00
C PHE A 243 14.50 4.27 21.26
N PRO A 244 14.26 3.41 20.25
CA PRO A 244 14.08 1.97 20.47
C PRO A 244 15.32 1.25 21.02
N ASN A 245 16.54 1.75 20.75
CA ASN A 245 17.75 1.16 21.31
C ASN A 245 17.91 1.53 22.79
N ARG A 246 17.53 2.75 23.16
CA ARG A 246 17.52 3.25 24.53
C ARG A 246 16.47 2.54 25.39
N ALA A 247 15.33 2.23 24.79
CA ALA A 247 14.25 1.47 25.40
C ALA A 247 14.62 0.08 25.91
N LYS A 248 15.61 -0.58 25.29
CA LYS A 248 16.09 -1.90 25.74
C LYS A 248 16.67 -1.89 27.16
N TYR A 249 16.99 -0.71 27.69
CA TYR A 249 17.57 -0.51 29.01
C TYR A 249 16.58 0.13 30.01
N LEU A 250 15.33 0.41 29.59
CA LEU A 250 14.31 1.01 30.44
C LEU A 250 13.49 -0.07 31.15
N SER A 251 13.26 0.12 32.45
CA SER A 251 12.51 -0.80 33.32
C SER A 251 11.04 -0.99 32.93
N GLN A 252 10.48 -0.05 32.15
CA GLN A 252 9.06 -0.01 31.77
C GLN A 252 8.70 -0.89 30.55
N GLY A 253 9.65 -1.66 30.00
CA GLY A 253 9.42 -2.63 28.92
C GLY A 253 9.25 -2.03 27.51
N THR A 254 9.16 -2.89 26.49
CA THR A 254 9.10 -2.47 25.08
C THR A 254 7.75 -1.88 24.65
N GLU A 255 6.67 -2.20 25.36
CA GLU A 255 5.30 -1.78 25.00
C GLU A 255 5.04 -0.30 25.32
N SER A 256 5.46 0.17 26.50
CA SER A 256 5.37 1.58 26.91
C SER A 256 6.12 2.51 25.94
N VAL A 257 7.32 2.10 25.50
CA VAL A 257 8.11 2.82 24.51
C VAL A 257 7.40 2.88 23.17
N GLN A 258 6.82 1.76 22.70
CA GLN A 258 6.08 1.74 21.44
C GLN A 258 4.87 2.66 21.49
N LYS A 259 4.19 2.77 22.64
CA LYS A 259 3.07 3.70 22.85
C LYS A 259 3.53 5.16 22.76
N VAL A 260 4.58 5.54 23.49
CA VAL A 260 5.15 6.91 23.43
C VAL A 260 5.58 7.25 22.00
N GLN A 261 6.25 6.32 21.32
CA GLN A 261 6.65 6.49 19.93
C GLN A 261 5.44 6.71 18.99
N SER A 262 4.36 5.94 19.17
CA SER A 262 3.13 6.11 18.39
C SER A 262 2.51 7.50 18.60
N ASN A 263 2.42 7.95 19.85
CA ASN A 263 1.88 9.27 20.17
C ASN A 263 2.73 10.40 19.58
N VAL A 264 4.06 10.28 19.64
CA VAL A 264 4.96 11.25 19.02
C VAL A 264 4.77 11.28 17.49
N ILE A 265 4.66 10.12 16.83
CA ILE A 265 4.39 10.05 15.39
C ILE A 265 3.05 10.70 15.05
N LEU A 266 2.03 10.51 15.90
CA LEU A 266 0.71 11.13 15.72
C LEU A 266 0.80 12.66 15.81
N ASN A 267 1.52 13.20 16.80
CA ASN A 267 1.73 14.64 16.95
C ASN A 267 2.50 15.24 15.76
N ILE A 268 3.53 14.56 15.26
CA ILE A 268 4.22 14.95 14.03
C ILE A 268 3.27 14.94 12.83
N THR A 269 2.45 13.91 12.70
CA THR A 269 1.48 13.77 11.61
C THR A 269 0.43 14.88 11.65
N HIS A 270 -0.06 15.22 12.84
CA HIS A 270 -0.99 16.35 13.03
C HIS A 270 -0.33 17.67 12.63
N ALA A 271 0.91 17.93 13.08
CA ALA A 271 1.66 19.14 12.69
C ALA A 271 1.88 19.22 11.16
N VAL A 272 2.21 18.11 10.51
CA VAL A 272 2.37 18.03 9.04
C VAL A 272 1.06 18.37 8.32
N ARG A 273 -0.10 17.93 8.83
CA ARG A 273 -1.41 18.22 8.26
C ARG A 273 -1.85 19.65 8.50
N GLN A 274 -1.60 20.18 9.70
CA GLN A 274 -2.02 21.52 10.09
C GLN A 274 -1.19 22.60 9.39
N TYR A 275 0.10 22.35 9.14
CA TYR A 275 1.03 23.34 8.62
C TYR A 275 1.66 22.90 7.30
N GLN A 276 1.10 23.40 6.19
CA GLN A 276 1.47 22.98 4.83
C GLN A 276 2.94 23.21 4.48
N SER A 277 3.53 24.32 4.92
CA SER A 277 4.96 24.61 4.71
C SER A 277 5.81 23.53 5.40
N PHE A 278 5.61 23.31 6.69
CA PHE A 278 6.26 22.25 7.46
C PHE A 278 6.04 20.87 6.83
N GLY A 279 4.81 20.54 6.43
CA GLY A 279 4.50 19.29 5.74
C GLY A 279 5.29 19.11 4.45
N LYS A 280 5.42 20.15 3.62
CA LYS A 280 6.27 20.14 2.42
C LYS A 280 7.74 19.94 2.78
N HIS A 281 8.24 20.56 3.86
CA HIS A 281 9.61 20.34 4.34
C HIS A 281 9.84 18.89 4.79
N VAL A 282 8.93 18.34 5.59
CA VAL A 282 9.00 16.94 6.05
C VAL A 282 8.95 15.98 4.86
N ILE A 283 8.05 16.19 3.90
CA ILE A 283 7.95 15.37 2.68
C ILE A 283 9.21 15.51 1.81
N ASN A 284 9.77 16.71 1.66
CA ASN A 284 11.00 16.92 0.89
C ASN A 284 12.23 16.32 1.57
N THR A 285 12.29 16.39 2.89
CA THR A 285 13.37 15.80 3.70
C THR A 285 13.28 14.29 3.68
N LEU A 286 12.06 13.74 3.74
CA LEU A 286 11.87 12.31 3.91
C LEU A 286 11.60 11.55 2.60
N LYS A 287 11.03 12.16 1.55
CA LYS A 287 10.57 11.53 0.28
C LYS A 287 10.27 10.02 0.45
N CYS A 288 9.44 9.70 1.45
CA CYS A 288 9.59 8.47 2.23
C CYS A 288 9.55 7.20 1.42
N LEU A 289 8.51 7.01 0.60
CA LEU A 289 8.25 5.70 0.00
C LEU A 289 9.22 5.39 -1.15
N GLU A 290 9.54 6.35 -2.01
CA GLU A 290 10.53 6.14 -3.07
C GLU A 290 11.96 6.05 -2.51
N LEU A 291 12.32 6.87 -1.51
CA LEU A 291 13.63 6.71 -0.85
C LEU A 291 13.73 5.40 -0.06
N LEU A 292 12.66 4.97 0.62
CA LEU A 292 12.62 3.67 1.29
C LEU A 292 12.74 2.54 0.26
N LYS A 293 12.03 2.62 -0.86
CA LYS A 293 12.16 1.67 -1.96
C LYS A 293 13.59 1.62 -2.51
N MET A 294 14.22 2.78 -2.78
CA MET A 294 15.61 2.84 -3.22
C MET A 294 16.58 2.28 -2.16
N GLY A 295 16.39 2.63 -0.89
CA GLY A 295 17.20 2.13 0.22
C GLY A 295 17.04 0.61 0.44
N ILE A 296 15.82 0.07 0.28
CA ILE A 296 15.55 -1.37 0.30
C ILE A 296 16.23 -2.04 -0.89
N PHE A 297 16.15 -1.46 -2.09
CA PHE A 297 16.81 -2.00 -3.28
C PHE A 297 18.34 -2.04 -3.11
N ASP A 298 18.93 -0.96 -2.59
CA ASP A 298 20.36 -0.90 -2.27
C ASP A 298 20.75 -1.92 -1.19
N PHE A 299 19.90 -2.11 -0.18
CA PHE A 299 20.09 -3.12 0.84
C PHE A 299 20.08 -4.54 0.26
N LEU A 300 19.08 -4.87 -0.56
CA LEU A 300 18.98 -6.17 -1.23
C LEU A 300 20.16 -6.40 -2.17
N LYS A 301 20.60 -5.37 -2.90
CA LYS A 301 21.80 -5.43 -3.74
C LYS A 301 23.07 -5.73 -2.93
N LYS A 302 23.23 -5.10 -1.76
CA LYS A 302 24.33 -5.40 -0.82
C LYS A 302 24.23 -6.81 -0.24
N LYS A 303 23.03 -7.27 0.11
CA LYS A 303 22.78 -8.65 0.58
C LYS A 303 23.16 -9.68 -0.48
N HIS A 304 22.79 -9.44 -1.74
CA HIS A 304 23.18 -10.30 -2.85
C HIS A 304 24.71 -10.29 -3.10
N ALA A 305 25.35 -9.12 -3.04
CA ALA A 305 26.80 -8.99 -3.21
C ALA A 305 27.59 -9.70 -2.10
N THR A 306 27.10 -9.64 -0.85
CA THR A 306 27.69 -10.41 0.26
C THR A 306 27.51 -11.91 0.04
N PHE A 307 26.33 -12.40 -0.34
CA PHE A 307 26.12 -13.83 -0.61
C PHE A 307 27.06 -14.39 -1.70
N THR A 308 27.31 -13.60 -2.76
CA THR A 308 28.12 -14.02 -3.91
C THR A 308 29.64 -13.95 -3.67
N SER A 309 30.13 -13.14 -2.73
CA SER A 309 31.56 -12.96 -2.45
C SER A 309 31.97 -13.52 -1.09
N ALA A 310 32.89 -14.49 -1.08
CA ALA A 310 33.45 -15.04 0.15
C ALA A 310 34.20 -13.98 0.99
N TRP A 311 34.90 -13.04 0.33
CA TRP A 311 35.58 -11.94 1.01
C TRP A 311 34.58 -11.00 1.69
N LEU A 312 33.49 -10.60 1.00
CA LEU A 312 32.47 -9.74 1.61
C LEU A 312 31.77 -10.42 2.79
N ARG A 313 31.56 -11.74 2.78
CA ARG A 313 31.04 -12.48 3.94
C ARG A 313 31.97 -12.44 5.16
N SER A 314 33.28 -12.37 4.93
CA SER A 314 34.26 -12.25 6.02
C SER A 314 34.36 -10.84 6.62
N VAL A 315 33.99 -9.81 5.85
CA VAL A 315 34.11 -8.40 6.24
C VAL A 315 32.78 -7.81 6.74
N ILE A 316 31.65 -8.21 6.15
CA ILE A 316 30.32 -7.70 6.47
C ILE A 316 29.54 -8.79 7.21
N PRO A 317 29.15 -8.58 8.48
CA PRO A 317 28.35 -9.55 9.21
C PRO A 317 26.98 -9.74 8.55
N GLU A 318 26.50 -10.99 8.50
CA GLU A 318 25.15 -11.31 8.01
C GLU A 318 24.10 -10.52 8.81
N ASN A 319 23.26 -9.78 8.09
CA ASN A 319 22.35 -8.84 8.71
C ASN A 319 20.92 -9.04 8.21
N ASP A 320 20.15 -9.89 8.87
CA ASP A 320 18.69 -10.01 8.64
C ASP A 320 17.88 -8.88 9.30
N LYS A 321 18.54 -7.74 9.57
CA LYS A 321 17.90 -6.55 10.18
C LYS A 321 16.66 -6.11 9.42
N LEU A 322 16.68 -6.07 8.09
CA LEU A 322 15.53 -5.60 7.32
C LEU A 322 14.29 -6.48 7.56
N LYS A 323 14.43 -7.81 7.47
CA LYS A 323 13.31 -8.73 7.69
C LYS A 323 12.78 -8.62 9.13
N LYS A 324 13.68 -8.58 10.12
CA LYS A 324 13.31 -8.39 11.54
C LYS A 324 12.59 -7.07 11.81
N VAL A 325 13.02 -5.98 11.17
CA VAL A 325 12.35 -4.67 11.27
C VAL A 325 10.96 -4.74 10.65
N MET A 326 10.82 -5.32 9.46
CA MET A 326 9.51 -5.47 8.81
C MET A 326 8.58 -6.39 9.61
N ASP A 327 9.08 -7.50 10.16
CA ASP A 327 8.32 -8.39 11.05
C ASP A 327 7.84 -7.65 12.30
N SER A 328 8.70 -6.85 12.93
CA SER A 328 8.33 -6.03 14.08
C SER A 328 7.22 -5.04 13.74
N LEU A 329 7.27 -4.41 12.57
CA LEU A 329 6.26 -3.46 12.12
C LEU A 329 4.93 -4.11 11.75
N ILE A 330 4.94 -5.31 11.16
CA ILE A 330 3.73 -6.08 10.88
C ILE A 330 3.10 -6.57 12.18
N SER A 331 3.92 -7.00 13.15
CA SER A 331 3.48 -7.62 14.40
C SER A 331 2.88 -6.66 15.43
N SER A 332 3.08 -5.34 15.28
CA SER A 332 2.64 -4.35 16.27
C SER A 332 1.12 -4.24 16.30
N ASP A 333 0.51 -4.60 17.43
CA ASP A 333 -0.95 -4.70 17.66
C ASP A 333 -1.61 -3.38 18.10
N LEU A 334 -0.87 -2.28 18.20
CA LEU A 334 -1.42 -1.02 18.67
C LEU A 334 -2.37 -0.43 17.62
N ASN A 335 -3.65 -0.37 17.97
CA ASN A 335 -4.76 0.21 17.17
C ASN A 335 -4.47 1.61 16.59
N ASP A 336 -3.47 2.32 17.10
CA ASP A 336 -3.11 3.69 16.67
C ASP A 336 -2.15 3.74 15.46
N ARG A 337 -1.78 2.59 14.87
CA ARG A 337 -0.82 2.50 13.75
C ARG A 337 -1.46 2.18 12.40
N GLU A 338 -2.75 2.47 12.20
CA GLU A 338 -3.44 2.24 10.92
C GLU A 338 -2.71 2.86 9.73
N TYR A 339 -2.21 4.10 9.90
CA TYR A 339 -1.44 4.80 8.87
C TYR A 339 -0.13 4.07 8.51
N VAL A 340 0.52 3.42 9.47
CA VAL A 340 1.75 2.65 9.25
C VAL A 340 1.44 1.37 8.49
N VAL A 341 0.40 0.64 8.87
CA VAL A 341 -0.04 -0.58 8.17
C VAL A 341 -0.45 -0.26 6.72
N HIS A 342 -1.16 0.85 6.51
CA HIS A 342 -1.51 1.34 5.18
C HIS A 342 -0.24 1.68 4.38
N GLY A 343 0.70 2.44 4.96
CA GLY A 343 1.96 2.80 4.30
C GLY A 343 2.87 1.60 3.98
N LEU A 344 2.90 0.58 4.83
CA LEU A 344 3.64 -0.67 4.59
C LEU A 344 3.02 -1.50 3.47
N SER A 345 1.69 -1.54 3.43
CA SER A 345 0.96 -2.21 2.34
C SER A 345 1.24 -1.49 1.02
N GLU A 346 1.20 -0.16 1.02
CA GLU A 346 1.55 0.68 -0.13
C GLU A 346 2.99 0.46 -0.60
N LEU A 347 3.95 0.41 0.33
CA LEU A 347 5.34 0.09 0.05
C LEU A 347 5.48 -1.29 -0.61
N GLY A 348 4.71 -2.28 -0.14
CA GLY A 348 4.65 -3.60 -0.76
C GLY A 348 4.21 -3.54 -2.23
N PHE A 349 3.15 -2.79 -2.54
CA PHE A 349 2.69 -2.61 -3.92
C PHE A 349 3.71 -1.84 -4.78
N LEU A 350 4.31 -0.76 -4.25
CA LEU A 350 5.37 -0.01 -4.95
C LEU A 350 6.60 -0.87 -5.26
N LEU A 351 6.95 -1.80 -4.37
CA LEU A 351 8.01 -2.78 -4.61
C LEU A 351 7.62 -3.81 -5.69
N LEU A 352 6.34 -4.15 -5.86
CA LEU A 352 5.89 -5.01 -6.97
C LEU A 352 5.87 -4.25 -8.30
N ASP A 353 5.35 -3.02 -8.33
CA ASP A 353 5.20 -2.22 -9.55
C ASP A 353 6.55 -1.88 -10.21
N SER A 354 7.61 -1.82 -9.43
CA SER A 354 8.97 -1.54 -9.93
C SER A 354 9.66 -2.74 -10.58
N VAL A 355 9.05 -3.93 -10.58
CA VAL A 355 9.61 -5.12 -11.22
C VAL A 355 9.13 -5.22 -12.67
N ASN A 356 10.02 -4.93 -13.62
CA ASN A 356 9.76 -5.08 -15.05
C ASN A 356 9.83 -6.55 -15.48
N LEU A 357 8.69 -7.26 -15.47
CA LEU A 357 8.59 -8.65 -15.90
C LEU A 357 8.58 -8.86 -17.44
N LYS A 358 8.70 -7.79 -18.25
CA LYS A 358 8.46 -7.83 -19.71
C LYS A 358 9.66 -8.20 -20.58
N GLU A 359 10.88 -8.28 -20.05
CA GLU A 359 12.08 -8.52 -20.88
C GLU A 359 12.62 -9.95 -20.72
N SER A 360 12.00 -10.90 -21.41
CA SER A 360 12.55 -12.25 -21.55
C SER A 360 13.43 -12.38 -22.81
N GLY A 361 14.62 -11.75 -22.82
CA GLY A 361 15.74 -12.10 -23.74
C GLY A 361 17.14 -12.04 -23.09
N THR A 362 17.95 -13.10 -23.29
CA THR A 362 19.43 -13.26 -23.06
C THR A 362 20.09 -13.24 -21.66
N LEU A 363 21.34 -13.76 -21.59
CA LEU A 363 22.04 -14.40 -20.46
C LEU A 363 22.55 -13.50 -19.30
N GLU A 364 22.37 -12.18 -19.32
CA GLU A 364 22.66 -11.31 -18.15
C GLU A 364 21.62 -11.44 -17.01
N LYS A 365 20.68 -12.36 -17.17
CA LYS A 365 19.45 -12.51 -16.37
C LYS A 365 19.59 -13.13 -14.99
N SER A 366 20.61 -13.94 -14.67
CA SER A 366 20.57 -14.74 -13.43
C SER A 366 20.64 -13.87 -12.16
N THR A 367 21.50 -12.85 -12.14
CA THR A 367 21.68 -11.95 -11.00
C THR A 367 20.54 -10.93 -10.87
N LYS A 368 20.05 -10.37 -11.99
CA LYS A 368 18.86 -9.49 -12.01
C LYS A 368 17.60 -10.24 -11.57
N ASN A 369 17.42 -11.49 -12.00
CA ASN A 369 16.27 -12.30 -11.59
C ASN A 369 16.31 -12.65 -10.10
N VAL A 370 17.48 -12.94 -9.52
CA VAL A 370 17.59 -13.25 -8.07
C VAL A 370 17.25 -12.02 -7.23
N LEU A 371 17.78 -10.85 -7.57
CA LEU A 371 17.47 -9.59 -6.86
C LEU A 371 15.98 -9.24 -6.98
N GLN A 372 15.40 -9.38 -8.17
CA GLN A 372 13.96 -9.18 -8.39
C GLN A 372 13.12 -10.20 -7.60
N ASN A 373 13.55 -11.45 -7.50
CA ASN A 373 12.85 -12.47 -6.71
C ASN A 373 12.89 -12.17 -5.20
N GLU A 374 14.01 -11.67 -4.67
CA GLU A 374 14.10 -11.23 -3.28
C GLU A 374 13.20 -10.00 -3.01
N GLN A 375 13.16 -9.06 -3.95
CA GLN A 375 12.25 -7.91 -3.89
C GLN A 375 10.78 -8.33 -3.90
N ILE A 376 10.40 -9.24 -4.80
CA ILE A 376 9.04 -9.82 -4.85
C ILE A 376 8.72 -10.56 -3.55
N ALA A 377 9.68 -11.31 -2.99
CA ALA A 377 9.48 -12.04 -1.74
C ALA A 377 9.23 -11.09 -0.56
N LEU A 378 9.99 -10.01 -0.45
CA LEU A 378 9.78 -8.96 0.55
C LEU A 378 8.43 -8.26 0.38
N ALA A 379 8.08 -7.90 -0.86
CA ALA A 379 6.81 -7.26 -1.16
C ALA A 379 5.61 -8.14 -0.79
N LYS A 380 5.66 -9.43 -1.14
CA LYS A 380 4.67 -10.43 -0.75
C LYS A 380 4.59 -10.58 0.77
N HIS A 381 5.74 -10.58 1.46
CA HIS A 381 5.78 -10.66 2.92
C HIS A 381 5.07 -9.50 3.59
N LEU A 382 5.27 -8.27 3.11
CA LEU A 382 4.58 -7.07 3.61
C LEU A 382 3.06 -7.15 3.39
N ILE A 383 2.64 -7.45 2.15
CA ILE A 383 1.21 -7.47 1.79
C ILE A 383 0.48 -8.60 2.53
N ILE A 384 1.02 -9.83 2.47
CA ILE A 384 0.38 -11.01 3.09
C ILE A 384 0.46 -10.92 4.61
N GLY A 385 1.58 -10.45 5.16
CA GLY A 385 1.75 -10.27 6.60
C GLY A 385 0.70 -9.32 7.18
N ASN A 386 0.54 -8.15 6.56
CA ASN A 386 -0.48 -7.18 6.96
C ASN A 386 -1.90 -7.71 6.73
N PHE A 387 -2.17 -8.37 5.60
CA PHE A 387 -3.48 -8.96 5.30
C PHE A 387 -3.91 -10.00 6.35
N LYS A 388 -3.00 -10.87 6.78
CA LYS A 388 -3.30 -11.90 7.78
C LYS A 388 -3.55 -11.29 9.16
N ARG A 389 -2.73 -10.32 9.56
CA ARG A 389 -2.73 -9.73 10.91
C ARG A 389 -3.86 -8.73 11.12
N HIS A 390 -4.09 -7.84 10.16
CA HIS A 390 -4.90 -6.62 10.35
C HIS A 390 -6.21 -6.69 9.55
N ASN A 391 -7.35 -6.70 10.24
CA ASN A 391 -8.66 -6.85 9.58
C ASN A 391 -9.06 -5.65 8.71
N PHE A 392 -8.81 -4.42 9.18
CA PHE A 392 -9.29 -3.19 8.53
C PHE A 392 -8.69 -2.96 7.13
N ILE A 393 -7.44 -3.40 6.91
CA ILE A 393 -6.72 -3.18 5.63
C ILE A 393 -7.05 -4.24 4.56
N ARG A 394 -7.67 -5.37 4.92
CA ARG A 394 -7.91 -6.50 4.01
C ARG A 394 -8.67 -6.10 2.76
N ARG A 395 -9.71 -5.26 2.92
CA ARG A 395 -10.52 -4.77 1.81
C ARG A 395 -9.69 -3.92 0.84
N ALA A 396 -8.92 -2.96 1.35
CA ALA A 396 -8.07 -2.09 0.54
C ALA A 396 -6.99 -2.89 -0.22
N ILE A 397 -6.39 -3.90 0.41
CA ILE A 397 -5.42 -4.79 -0.25
C ILE A 397 -6.08 -5.58 -1.39
N ILE A 398 -7.26 -6.15 -1.15
CA ILE A 398 -7.99 -6.92 -2.18
C ILE A 398 -8.40 -6.00 -3.33
N GLU A 399 -8.96 -4.83 -3.04
CA GLU A 399 -9.34 -3.83 -4.05
C GLU A 399 -8.13 -3.45 -4.90
N LYS A 400 -6.98 -3.14 -4.30
CA LYS A 400 -5.75 -2.85 -5.07
C LYS A 400 -5.24 -4.01 -5.92
N ILE A 401 -5.28 -5.24 -5.42
CA ILE A 401 -4.87 -6.43 -6.21
C ILE A 401 -5.82 -6.59 -7.40
N ILE A 402 -7.12 -6.44 -7.17
CA ILE A 402 -8.12 -6.53 -8.23
C ILE A 402 -7.90 -5.40 -9.24
N ASP A 403 -7.78 -4.15 -8.78
CA ASP A 403 -7.52 -3.01 -9.65
C ASP A 403 -6.26 -3.21 -10.49
N ALA A 404 -5.17 -3.72 -9.92
CA ALA A 404 -3.93 -4.03 -10.64
C ALA A 404 -4.13 -5.14 -11.71
N VAL A 405 -4.96 -6.15 -11.40
CA VAL A 405 -5.35 -7.18 -12.38
C VAL A 405 -6.25 -6.58 -13.48
N MET A 406 -7.14 -5.65 -13.13
CA MET A 406 -8.12 -5.03 -14.04
C MET A 406 -7.51 -3.92 -14.90
N LEU A 407 -6.54 -3.14 -14.39
CA LEU A 407 -5.87 -2.02 -15.06
C LEU A 407 -5.01 -2.43 -16.27
N GLN A 408 -4.87 -3.73 -16.55
CA GLN A 408 -4.35 -4.23 -17.84
C GLN A 408 -5.40 -4.19 -18.97
N SER A 409 -6.64 -3.78 -18.68
CA SER A 409 -7.75 -3.75 -19.63
C SER A 409 -8.92 -2.88 -19.13
N SER A 410 -9.12 -1.73 -19.76
CA SER A 410 -10.13 -0.73 -19.38
C SER A 410 -11.56 -1.22 -19.64
N SER A 411 -12.24 -1.81 -18.65
CA SER A 411 -13.72 -1.89 -18.55
C SER A 411 -14.15 -2.49 -17.20
N CYS A 412 -15.02 -1.80 -16.45
CA CYS A 412 -15.58 -2.25 -15.18
C CYS A 412 -16.57 -3.40 -15.36
N LEU A 413 -16.32 -4.55 -14.70
CA LEU A 413 -17.25 -5.49 -14.04
C LEU A 413 -16.46 -6.78 -13.69
N TYR A 414 -16.24 -7.07 -12.41
CA TYR A 414 -15.24 -8.02 -11.84
C TYR A 414 -15.12 -9.43 -12.48
N LEU A 415 -16.16 -9.92 -13.17
CA LEU A 415 -16.20 -11.23 -13.85
C LEU A 415 -16.39 -11.12 -15.38
N LEU A 416 -16.78 -9.95 -15.88
CA LEU A 416 -16.89 -9.65 -17.31
C LEU A 416 -15.55 -9.24 -17.96
N VAL A 417 -14.48 -9.09 -17.17
CA VAL A 417 -13.13 -8.72 -17.66
C VAL A 417 -12.25 -9.93 -17.99
N LEU A 418 -12.63 -11.14 -17.53
CA LEU A 418 -11.96 -12.39 -17.94
C LEU A 418 -11.71 -12.51 -19.45
N PRO A 419 -12.65 -12.09 -20.33
CA PRO A 419 -12.45 -12.11 -21.76
C PRO A 419 -11.43 -11.07 -22.30
N VAL A 420 -11.11 -10.03 -21.53
CA VAL A 420 -10.19 -8.95 -21.92
C VAL A 420 -8.75 -9.21 -21.43
N LEU A 421 -8.58 -10.06 -20.43
CA LEU A 421 -7.28 -10.52 -19.96
C LEU A 421 -6.63 -11.46 -20.99
N SER A 422 -5.29 -11.51 -21.00
CA SER A 422 -4.58 -12.57 -21.73
C SER A 422 -5.06 -13.94 -21.24
N THR A 423 -5.12 -14.92 -22.13
CA THR A 423 -5.65 -16.25 -21.82
C THR A 423 -4.94 -16.89 -20.62
N GLU A 424 -3.64 -16.67 -20.48
CA GLU A 424 -2.85 -17.18 -19.36
C GLU A 424 -3.15 -16.46 -18.03
N SER A 425 -3.23 -15.12 -18.04
CA SER A 425 -3.55 -14.33 -16.85
C SER A 425 -4.97 -14.60 -16.36
N GLY A 426 -5.93 -14.69 -17.28
CA GLY A 426 -7.32 -15.04 -16.97
C GLY A 426 -7.43 -16.42 -16.31
N LEU A 427 -6.68 -17.42 -16.80
CA LEU A 427 -6.64 -18.75 -16.19
C LEU A 427 -6.03 -18.77 -14.79
N ARG A 428 -4.92 -18.04 -14.59
CA ARG A 428 -4.29 -17.93 -13.27
C ARG A 428 -5.23 -17.24 -12.27
N TYR A 429 -5.94 -16.21 -12.71
CA TYR A 429 -6.96 -15.54 -11.91
C TYR A 429 -8.11 -16.48 -11.55
N MET A 430 -8.70 -17.19 -12.52
CA MET A 430 -9.74 -18.19 -12.25
C MET A 430 -9.28 -19.26 -11.27
N LYS A 431 -8.04 -19.77 -11.42
CA LYS A 431 -7.46 -20.73 -10.48
C LYS A 431 -7.37 -20.18 -9.05
N SER A 432 -7.01 -18.92 -8.89
CA SER A 432 -6.93 -18.29 -7.56
C SER A 432 -8.30 -18.11 -6.89
N LEU A 433 -9.38 -18.04 -7.69
CA LEU A 433 -10.74 -17.87 -7.20
C LEU A 433 -11.44 -19.18 -6.81
N ILE A 434 -10.87 -20.34 -7.15
CA ILE A 434 -11.46 -21.66 -6.89
C ILE A 434 -11.98 -21.81 -5.44
N PRO A 435 -11.19 -21.49 -4.39
CA PRO A 435 -11.66 -21.65 -3.01
C PRO A 435 -12.89 -20.76 -2.69
N ILE A 436 -13.02 -19.61 -3.35
CA ILE A 436 -14.14 -18.68 -3.15
C ILE A 436 -15.37 -19.17 -3.92
N ILE A 437 -15.18 -19.68 -5.14
CA ILE A 437 -16.23 -20.24 -6.00
C ILE A 437 -16.88 -21.45 -5.32
N GLU A 438 -16.09 -22.29 -4.63
CA GLU A 438 -16.59 -23.43 -3.85
C GLU A 438 -17.48 -22.99 -2.68
N LEU A 439 -17.13 -21.88 -2.01
CA LEU A 439 -17.88 -21.38 -0.84
C LEU A 439 -19.09 -20.51 -1.20
N LYS A 440 -19.09 -19.84 -2.36
CA LYS A 440 -20.09 -18.81 -2.72
C LYS A 440 -20.80 -19.13 -4.05
N PRO A 441 -22.02 -19.71 -4.01
CA PRO A 441 -22.79 -20.06 -5.20
C PRO A 441 -23.11 -18.89 -6.13
N ALA A 442 -23.31 -17.68 -5.60
CA ALA A 442 -23.56 -16.50 -6.42
C ALA A 442 -22.39 -16.17 -7.34
N MET A 443 -21.16 -16.18 -6.81
CA MET A 443 -19.94 -15.90 -7.57
C MET A 443 -19.67 -16.97 -8.63
N ARG A 444 -19.94 -18.23 -8.27
CA ARG A 444 -19.87 -19.37 -9.17
C ARG A 444 -20.84 -19.25 -10.35
N ASN A 445 -22.10 -18.92 -10.10
CA ASN A 445 -23.11 -18.75 -11.15
C ASN A 445 -22.78 -17.57 -12.06
N SER A 446 -22.33 -16.45 -11.51
CA SER A 446 -21.87 -15.30 -12.29
C SER A 446 -20.68 -15.64 -13.19
N LEU A 447 -19.71 -16.44 -12.70
CA LEU A 447 -18.58 -16.92 -13.49
C LEU A 447 -19.01 -17.84 -14.62
N PHE A 448 -19.90 -18.78 -14.34
CA PHE A 448 -20.45 -19.67 -15.35
C PHE A 448 -21.12 -18.89 -16.49
N ILE A 449 -21.99 -17.94 -16.15
CA ILE A 449 -22.68 -17.09 -17.12
C ILE A 449 -21.67 -16.26 -17.93
N ALA A 450 -20.65 -15.69 -17.28
CA ALA A 450 -19.62 -14.92 -17.96
C ALA A 450 -18.84 -15.77 -18.99
N LEU A 451 -18.40 -16.98 -18.62
CA LEU A 451 -17.70 -17.88 -19.54
C LEU A 451 -18.61 -18.36 -20.68
N ARG A 452 -19.88 -18.68 -20.38
CA ARG A 452 -20.87 -19.09 -21.39
C ARG A 452 -21.05 -17.97 -22.42
N ASN A 453 -21.21 -16.73 -21.99
CA ASN A 453 -21.33 -15.58 -22.89
C ASN A 453 -20.03 -15.32 -23.66
N ALA A 454 -18.87 -15.55 -23.05
CA ALA A 454 -17.57 -15.35 -23.68
C ALA A 454 -17.29 -16.29 -24.85
N ILE A 455 -17.89 -17.50 -24.89
CA ILE A 455 -17.85 -18.39 -26.07
C ILE A 455 -18.51 -17.74 -27.31
N PHE A 456 -19.53 -16.90 -27.09
CA PHE A 456 -20.23 -16.19 -28.17
C PHE A 456 -19.63 -14.82 -28.48
N SER A 457 -18.51 -14.46 -27.85
CA SER A 457 -17.83 -13.20 -28.11
C SER A 457 -17.27 -13.16 -29.53
N LYS A 458 -17.26 -11.96 -30.13
CA LYS A 458 -16.56 -11.71 -31.41
C LYS A 458 -15.04 -11.80 -31.24
N ASP A 459 -14.54 -11.49 -30.04
CA ASP A 459 -13.12 -11.55 -29.73
C ASP A 459 -12.63 -13.00 -29.62
N LEU A 460 -11.46 -13.28 -30.20
CA LEU A 460 -10.83 -14.60 -30.12
C LEU A 460 -10.24 -14.86 -28.73
N LEU A 461 -9.67 -13.85 -28.07
CA LEU A 461 -9.08 -14.01 -26.74
C LEU A 461 -10.16 -14.36 -25.71
N ALA A 462 -11.29 -13.65 -25.75
CA ALA A 462 -12.50 -13.98 -25.01
C ALA A 462 -12.90 -15.46 -25.09
N ARG A 463 -12.98 -15.98 -26.33
CA ARG A 463 -13.35 -17.38 -26.60
C ARG A 463 -12.30 -18.36 -26.08
N LYS A 464 -11.01 -18.05 -26.27
CA LYS A 464 -9.89 -18.86 -25.75
C LYS A 464 -9.92 -18.94 -24.22
N THR A 465 -10.19 -17.83 -23.54
CA THR A 465 -10.31 -17.79 -22.09
C THR A 465 -11.52 -18.59 -21.61
N ALA A 466 -12.66 -18.49 -22.31
CA ALA A 466 -13.86 -19.26 -22.00
C ALA A 466 -13.63 -20.77 -22.08
N VAL A 467 -13.07 -21.24 -23.20
CA VAL A 467 -12.77 -22.67 -23.43
C VAL A 467 -11.82 -23.20 -22.36
N ASN A 468 -10.72 -22.49 -22.08
CA ASN A 468 -9.81 -22.93 -21.03
C ASN A 468 -10.43 -22.85 -19.62
N GLY A 469 -11.32 -21.90 -19.35
CA GLY A 469 -12.04 -21.81 -18.09
C GLY A 469 -12.96 -23.01 -17.85
N PHE A 470 -13.72 -23.41 -18.88
CA PHE A 470 -14.54 -24.63 -18.79
C PHE A 470 -13.67 -25.89 -18.65
N LEU A 471 -12.57 -26.00 -19.40
CA LEU A 471 -11.63 -27.12 -19.27
C LEU A 471 -10.98 -27.17 -17.88
N LEU A 472 -10.68 -26.02 -17.27
CA LEU A 472 -10.15 -25.94 -15.90
C LEU A 472 -11.15 -26.56 -14.91
N PHE A 473 -12.41 -26.17 -14.98
CA PHE A 473 -13.46 -26.65 -14.09
C PHE A 473 -13.76 -28.13 -14.30
N LEU A 474 -13.81 -28.59 -15.57
CA LEU A 474 -13.95 -30.00 -15.88
C LEU A 474 -12.77 -30.84 -15.39
N ASN A 475 -11.60 -30.25 -15.15
CA ASN A 475 -10.46 -31.00 -14.63
C ASN A 475 -10.50 -31.19 -13.10
N GLN A 476 -11.41 -30.54 -12.37
CA GLN A 476 -11.48 -30.58 -10.92
C GLN A 476 -12.80 -31.19 -10.43
N LYS A 477 -12.73 -32.38 -9.84
CA LYS A 477 -13.92 -33.14 -9.39
C LYS A 477 -14.75 -32.37 -8.36
N ASP A 478 -14.08 -31.72 -7.41
CA ASP A 478 -14.73 -30.98 -6.32
C ASP A 478 -15.49 -29.75 -6.83
N LEU A 479 -15.00 -29.10 -7.90
CA LEU A 479 -15.70 -27.98 -8.52
C LEU A 479 -16.95 -28.42 -9.26
N ILE A 480 -16.91 -29.54 -9.98
CA ILE A 480 -18.09 -30.10 -10.64
C ILE A 480 -19.19 -30.37 -9.61
N ASN A 481 -18.81 -30.95 -8.47
CA ASN A 481 -19.71 -31.15 -7.33
C ASN A 481 -20.17 -29.81 -6.74
N ALA A 482 -19.28 -28.83 -6.60
CA ALA A 482 -19.61 -27.50 -6.09
C ALA A 482 -20.60 -26.76 -7.00
N PHE A 483 -20.54 -26.94 -8.33
CA PHE A 483 -21.50 -26.36 -9.26
C PHE A 483 -22.94 -26.80 -8.99
N SER A 484 -23.15 -28.03 -8.50
CA SER A 484 -24.45 -28.48 -8.02
C SER A 484 -24.81 -27.82 -6.70
N SER A 485 -25.97 -27.17 -6.66
CA SER A 485 -26.52 -26.60 -5.42
C SER A 485 -27.14 -27.68 -4.53
N SER A 486 -26.32 -28.64 -4.08
CA SER A 486 -26.73 -29.64 -3.09
C SER A 486 -25.68 -29.75 -2.00
N GLN A 487 -26.17 -29.53 -0.78
CA GLN A 487 -25.54 -29.78 0.52
C GLN A 487 -24.53 -30.93 0.51
N MET A 488 -23.55 -30.79 1.40
CA MET A 488 -22.57 -31.77 1.90
C MET A 488 -23.24 -33.04 2.46
N SER A 489 -24.01 -33.75 1.65
CA SER A 489 -24.61 -35.03 1.98
C SER A 489 -23.81 -36.11 1.29
N ASN A 490 -23.22 -37.00 2.08
CA ASN A 490 -22.52 -38.22 1.65
C ASN A 490 -23.45 -39.17 0.88
N SER A 491 -23.83 -38.82 -0.35
CA SER A 491 -24.45 -39.73 -1.30
C SER A 491 -23.75 -39.58 -2.63
N SER A 492 -23.00 -40.62 -2.99
CA SER A 492 -22.48 -40.94 -4.31
C SER A 492 -23.62 -40.93 -5.33
N GLN A 493 -23.95 -39.75 -5.86
CA GLN A 493 -24.79 -39.65 -7.05
C GLN A 493 -23.91 -39.99 -8.25
N PRO A 494 -24.28 -41.00 -9.06
CA PRO A 494 -23.57 -41.30 -10.30
C PRO A 494 -23.61 -40.08 -11.22
N PHE A 495 -22.52 -39.84 -11.95
CA PHE A 495 -22.60 -38.90 -13.07
C PHE A 495 -23.59 -39.43 -14.12
N PRO A 496 -24.25 -38.54 -14.89
CA PRO A 496 -25.22 -38.98 -15.89
C PRO A 496 -24.53 -39.74 -17.00
N THR A 497 -25.02 -40.94 -17.30
CA THR A 497 -24.68 -41.69 -18.50
C THR A 497 -25.29 -41.00 -19.73
N TYR A 498 -24.48 -40.78 -20.76
CA TYR A 498 -24.87 -40.07 -21.99
C TYR A 498 -26.02 -40.74 -22.77
N SER A 499 -26.21 -42.03 -22.54
CA SER A 499 -27.17 -42.90 -23.21
C SER A 499 -28.61 -42.82 -22.65
N SER A 500 -28.82 -42.15 -21.51
CA SER A 500 -30.15 -41.99 -20.91
C SER A 500 -30.82 -40.67 -21.32
N GLN A 501 -31.66 -40.72 -22.37
CA GLN A 501 -32.56 -39.62 -22.77
C GLN A 501 -33.72 -39.35 -21.78
N THR A 502 -33.63 -39.83 -20.55
CA THR A 502 -34.64 -39.58 -19.53
C THR A 502 -34.18 -38.43 -18.64
N LEU A 503 -34.72 -37.23 -18.88
CA LEU A 503 -34.72 -36.19 -17.85
C LEU A 503 -35.33 -36.79 -16.57
N PRO A 504 -34.78 -36.55 -15.37
CA PRO A 504 -35.46 -36.93 -14.14
C PRO A 504 -36.73 -36.08 -14.01
N THR A 505 -37.84 -36.62 -14.50
CA THR A 505 -39.20 -36.14 -14.26
C THR A 505 -39.61 -36.54 -12.85
N SER A 506 -39.14 -35.81 -11.85
CA SER A 506 -39.88 -35.65 -10.58
C SER A 506 -39.18 -34.69 -9.61
N SER A 507 -39.95 -33.68 -9.18
CA SER A 507 -39.84 -32.96 -7.89
C SER A 507 -38.76 -31.89 -7.64
N CYS A 508 -37.91 -31.49 -8.59
CA CYS A 508 -36.91 -30.43 -8.33
C CYS A 508 -37.34 -29.00 -8.68
N ALA A 509 -38.46 -28.81 -9.40
CA ALA A 509 -38.91 -27.50 -9.85
C ALA A 509 -39.31 -26.53 -8.71
N ALA A 510 -39.60 -27.04 -7.52
CA ALA A 510 -40.04 -26.21 -6.38
C ALA A 510 -38.90 -25.52 -5.60
N SER A 511 -37.61 -25.81 -5.90
CA SER A 511 -36.49 -25.28 -5.09
C SER A 511 -35.42 -24.50 -5.87
N GLY A 512 -35.60 -24.24 -7.18
CA GLY A 512 -34.63 -23.46 -7.96
C GLY A 512 -33.22 -24.04 -8.00
N ARG A 513 -33.06 -25.34 -7.72
CA ARG A 513 -31.76 -26.03 -7.69
C ARG A 513 -31.44 -26.63 -9.05
N ILE A 514 -30.25 -26.33 -9.56
CA ILE A 514 -29.71 -26.90 -10.80
C ILE A 514 -28.82 -28.09 -10.40
N SER A 515 -29.09 -29.27 -10.96
CA SER A 515 -28.34 -30.49 -10.65
C SER A 515 -26.90 -30.46 -11.21
N VAL A 516 -25.96 -31.21 -10.59
CA VAL A 516 -24.59 -31.45 -11.12
C VAL A 516 -24.64 -31.79 -12.61
N ALA A 517 -25.56 -32.70 -12.95
CA ALA A 517 -25.81 -33.22 -14.27
C ALA A 517 -26.11 -32.11 -15.28
N THR A 518 -27.00 -31.19 -14.93
CA THR A 518 -27.42 -30.09 -15.81
C THR A 518 -26.27 -29.14 -16.10
N ILE A 519 -25.50 -28.74 -15.09
CA ILE A 519 -24.37 -27.82 -15.28
C ILE A 519 -23.26 -28.49 -16.08
N PHE A 520 -22.95 -29.73 -15.75
CA PHE A 520 -21.98 -30.52 -16.50
C PHE A 520 -22.36 -30.64 -17.98
N LEU A 521 -23.62 -30.97 -18.30
CA LEU A 521 -24.11 -31.03 -19.67
C LEU A 521 -24.14 -29.66 -20.36
N GLU A 522 -24.43 -28.57 -19.64
CA GLU A 522 -24.33 -27.22 -20.19
C GLU A 522 -22.87 -26.85 -20.52
N MET A 523 -21.89 -27.24 -19.69
CA MET A 523 -20.46 -27.06 -19.99
C MET A 523 -20.06 -27.82 -21.24
N ILE A 524 -20.45 -29.09 -21.36
CA ILE A 524 -20.14 -29.88 -22.56
C ILE A 524 -20.87 -29.32 -23.79
N SER A 525 -22.11 -28.85 -23.67
CA SER A 525 -22.83 -28.19 -24.76
C SER A 525 -22.10 -26.92 -25.24
N CYS A 526 -21.61 -26.12 -24.30
CA CYS A 526 -20.77 -24.96 -24.57
C CYS A 526 -19.47 -25.33 -25.31
N LEU A 527 -18.78 -26.39 -24.88
CA LEU A 527 -17.56 -26.88 -25.53
C LEU A 527 -17.83 -27.49 -26.91
N ARG A 528 -18.95 -28.21 -27.08
CA ARG A 528 -19.39 -28.72 -28.38
C ARG A 528 -19.59 -27.59 -29.38
N ARG A 529 -20.13 -26.45 -28.95
CA ARG A 529 -20.25 -25.26 -29.80
C ARG A 529 -18.90 -24.70 -30.23
N ALA A 530 -17.87 -24.80 -29.39
CA ALA A 530 -16.53 -24.36 -29.73
C ALA A 530 -15.86 -25.19 -30.85
N LEU A 531 -16.32 -26.43 -31.09
CA LEU A 531 -15.92 -27.24 -32.25
C LEU A 531 -16.38 -26.67 -33.58
N SER A 532 -17.44 -25.85 -33.59
CA SER A 532 -17.89 -25.16 -34.80
C SER A 532 -17.18 -23.82 -35.04
N LEU A 533 -16.26 -23.41 -34.16
CA LEU A 533 -15.55 -22.12 -34.25
C LEU A 533 -14.23 -22.26 -35.03
N GLN A 534 -13.31 -21.29 -34.87
CA GLN A 534 -12.05 -21.20 -35.60
C GLN A 534 -11.08 -22.34 -35.26
N SER A 535 -10.21 -22.73 -36.20
CA SER A 535 -9.25 -23.85 -36.05
C SER A 535 -8.39 -23.80 -34.80
N GLU A 536 -7.90 -22.61 -34.46
CA GLU A 536 -7.09 -22.37 -33.26
C GLU A 536 -7.84 -22.71 -31.95
N LEU A 537 -9.15 -22.45 -31.88
CA LEU A 537 -10.01 -22.84 -30.75
C LEU A 537 -10.22 -24.36 -30.72
N ARG A 538 -10.43 -24.99 -31.89
CA ARG A 538 -10.58 -26.46 -32.00
C ARG A 538 -9.33 -27.17 -31.53
N ARG A 539 -8.15 -26.73 -31.99
CA ARG A 539 -6.85 -27.26 -31.56
C ARG A 539 -6.70 -27.20 -30.04
N MET A 540 -6.96 -26.04 -29.45
CA MET A 540 -6.89 -25.83 -28.01
C MET A 540 -7.87 -26.74 -27.25
N LEU A 541 -9.10 -26.86 -27.77
CA LEU A 541 -10.13 -27.70 -27.20
C LEU A 541 -9.74 -29.17 -27.22
N TYR A 542 -9.24 -29.70 -28.34
CA TYR A 542 -8.82 -31.10 -28.46
C TYR A 542 -7.74 -31.47 -27.43
N ILE A 543 -6.68 -30.68 -27.36
CA ILE A 543 -5.58 -30.89 -26.40
C ILE A 543 -6.12 -30.85 -24.95
N GLY A 544 -7.01 -29.90 -24.67
CA GLY A 544 -7.64 -29.74 -23.36
C GLY A 544 -8.52 -30.92 -22.97
N LEU A 545 -9.38 -31.37 -23.87
CA LEU A 545 -10.30 -32.49 -23.64
C LEU A 545 -9.56 -33.80 -23.38
N CYS A 546 -8.48 -34.08 -24.13
CA CYS A 546 -7.64 -35.26 -23.86
C CYS A 546 -7.05 -35.23 -22.46
N LYS A 547 -6.56 -34.07 -22.04
CA LYS A 547 -6.00 -33.90 -20.69
C LYS A 547 -7.06 -34.12 -19.61
N VAL A 548 -8.26 -33.59 -19.82
CA VAL A 548 -9.39 -33.73 -18.89
C VAL A 548 -9.86 -35.19 -18.83
N ALA A 549 -10.03 -35.86 -19.96
CA ALA A 549 -10.42 -37.27 -20.05
C ALA A 549 -9.38 -38.21 -19.42
N GLY A 550 -8.08 -37.90 -19.56
CA GLY A 550 -7.02 -38.63 -18.88
C GLY A 550 -7.06 -38.48 -17.35
N ASN A 551 -7.47 -37.31 -16.84
CA ASN A 551 -7.55 -37.06 -15.40
C ASN A 551 -8.87 -37.53 -14.77
N GLN A 552 -9.95 -37.61 -15.55
CA GLN A 552 -11.28 -37.96 -15.09
C GLN A 552 -11.93 -39.04 -15.95
N LYS A 553 -11.96 -40.28 -15.44
CA LYS A 553 -12.52 -41.45 -16.14
C LYS A 553 -13.96 -41.24 -16.63
N VAL A 554 -14.77 -40.56 -15.83
CA VAL A 554 -16.17 -40.24 -16.15
C VAL A 554 -16.34 -39.42 -17.43
N LEU A 555 -15.31 -38.67 -17.82
CA LEU A 555 -15.33 -37.81 -18.99
C LEU A 555 -14.81 -38.51 -20.24
N GLN A 556 -14.29 -39.73 -20.14
CA GLN A 556 -13.68 -40.43 -21.27
C GLN A 556 -14.71 -40.72 -22.38
N GLU A 557 -15.84 -41.34 -22.05
CA GLU A 557 -16.92 -41.61 -23.02
C GLU A 557 -17.52 -40.32 -23.61
N PRO A 558 -17.93 -39.31 -22.83
CA PRO A 558 -18.42 -38.02 -23.36
C PRO A 558 -17.44 -37.32 -24.32
N VAL A 559 -16.14 -37.36 -23.99
CA VAL A 559 -15.09 -36.75 -24.79
C VAL A 559 -14.89 -37.56 -26.07
N LEU A 560 -14.81 -38.89 -25.97
CA LEU A 560 -14.67 -39.76 -27.14
C LEU A 560 -15.87 -39.60 -28.09
N ASP A 561 -17.10 -39.57 -27.59
CA ASP A 561 -18.32 -39.36 -28.41
C ASP A 561 -18.26 -38.02 -29.15
N MET A 562 -17.83 -36.97 -28.45
CA MET A 562 -17.72 -35.65 -29.03
C MET A 562 -16.61 -35.57 -30.09
N LEU A 563 -15.45 -36.18 -29.86
CA LEU A 563 -14.36 -36.23 -30.84
C LEU A 563 -14.73 -37.12 -32.04
N GLN A 564 -15.42 -38.24 -31.82
CA GLN A 564 -15.87 -39.14 -32.88
C GLN A 564 -16.86 -38.44 -33.81
N LYS A 565 -17.91 -37.82 -33.25
CA LYS A 565 -18.90 -37.07 -34.04
C LYS A 565 -18.26 -35.94 -34.85
N GLN A 566 -17.20 -35.33 -34.32
CA GLN A 566 -16.45 -34.32 -35.07
C GLN A 566 -15.64 -34.96 -36.21
N PHE A 567 -15.02 -36.10 -35.97
CA PHE A 567 -14.22 -36.83 -36.95
C PHE A 567 -15.05 -37.39 -38.11
N GLU A 568 -16.27 -37.86 -37.84
CA GLU A 568 -17.21 -38.36 -38.85
C GLU A 568 -17.52 -37.35 -39.96
N ASN A 569 -17.46 -36.05 -39.66
CA ASN A 569 -17.66 -34.99 -40.66
C ASN A 569 -16.54 -34.92 -41.72
N TYR A 570 -15.40 -35.58 -41.47
CA TYR A 570 -14.21 -35.54 -42.33
C TYR A 570 -13.89 -36.91 -42.95
N LEU A 571 -14.80 -37.87 -42.82
CA LEU A 571 -14.66 -39.20 -43.36
C LEU A 571 -15.40 -39.33 -44.70
N SER A 572 -14.78 -40.01 -45.64
CA SER A 572 -15.41 -40.38 -46.91
C SER A 572 -16.45 -41.48 -46.68
N ASP A 573 -17.50 -41.47 -47.51
CA ASP A 573 -18.48 -42.55 -47.56
C ASP A 573 -17.78 -43.85 -47.99
N PRO A 574 -17.91 -44.97 -47.24
CA PRO A 574 -17.27 -46.24 -47.57
C PRO A 574 -17.65 -46.81 -48.95
N SER A 575 -18.72 -46.29 -49.57
CA SER A 575 -19.15 -46.69 -50.92
C SER A 575 -18.43 -45.95 -52.06
N LYS A 576 -17.68 -44.88 -51.77
CA LYS A 576 -16.94 -44.09 -52.78
C LYS A 576 -15.47 -44.53 -52.83
N SER A 577 -14.97 -44.82 -54.04
CA SER A 577 -13.55 -45.04 -54.29
C SER A 577 -12.80 -43.71 -54.18
N GLY A 578 -11.94 -43.56 -53.17
CA GLY A 578 -11.15 -42.35 -52.95
C GLY A 578 -10.42 -42.36 -51.59
N PRO A 579 -9.69 -41.29 -51.25
CA PRO A 579 -9.03 -41.18 -49.96
C PRO A 579 -10.06 -41.23 -48.82
N PRO A 580 -9.76 -41.92 -47.70
CA PRO A 580 -10.69 -42.10 -46.59
C PRO A 580 -10.94 -40.80 -45.80
N LEU A 581 -10.09 -39.79 -45.99
CA LEU A 581 -10.15 -38.49 -45.34
C LEU A 581 -10.49 -37.40 -46.36
N CYS A 582 -11.55 -36.65 -46.09
CA CYS A 582 -11.98 -35.51 -46.89
C CYS A 582 -11.18 -34.25 -46.52
N LEU A 583 -9.92 -34.16 -46.95
CA LEU A 583 -9.02 -33.05 -46.61
C LEU A 583 -9.53 -31.68 -47.10
N GLU A 584 -10.35 -31.66 -48.14
CA GLU A 584 -10.96 -30.44 -48.70
C GLU A 584 -11.80 -29.68 -47.67
N PHE A 585 -12.51 -30.40 -46.78
CA PHE A 585 -13.31 -29.78 -45.72
C PHE A 585 -12.47 -29.18 -44.58
N CYS A 586 -11.17 -29.47 -44.54
CA CYS A 586 -10.26 -28.92 -43.52
C CYS A 586 -9.82 -27.49 -43.84
N ILE A 587 -10.12 -26.99 -45.04
CA ILE A 587 -9.60 -25.73 -45.57
C ILE A 587 -10.79 -24.85 -46.00
N SER A 588 -10.70 -23.54 -45.77
CA SER A 588 -11.62 -22.57 -46.39
C SER A 588 -10.85 -21.52 -47.18
N SER A 589 -11.31 -21.30 -48.41
CA SER A 589 -10.79 -20.24 -49.28
C SER A 589 -11.66 -18.99 -49.11
N SER A 590 -11.04 -17.90 -48.65
CA SER A 590 -11.67 -16.58 -48.53
C SER A 590 -10.95 -15.55 -49.39
N LYS A 591 -11.53 -14.35 -49.57
CA LYS A 591 -10.87 -13.24 -50.29
C LYS A 591 -9.52 -12.83 -49.68
N ASN A 592 -9.30 -13.13 -48.40
CA ASN A 592 -8.08 -12.78 -47.66
C ASN A 592 -7.07 -13.94 -47.58
N GLY A 593 -7.26 -14.99 -48.38
CA GLY A 593 -6.39 -16.17 -48.42
C GLY A 593 -7.06 -17.45 -47.94
N VAL A 594 -6.26 -18.51 -47.96
CA VAL A 594 -6.62 -19.86 -47.56
C VAL A 594 -6.38 -20.01 -46.05
N THR A 595 -7.41 -20.36 -45.29
CA THR A 595 -7.30 -20.59 -43.85
C THR A 595 -7.60 -22.04 -43.50
N LEU A 596 -6.82 -22.59 -42.58
CA LEU A 596 -7.10 -23.90 -41.98
C LEU A 596 -8.33 -23.78 -41.09
N VAL A 597 -9.36 -24.59 -41.35
CA VAL A 597 -10.61 -24.66 -40.60
C VAL A 597 -10.56 -25.77 -39.57
N GLU A 598 -10.07 -26.94 -39.94
CA GLU A 598 -10.01 -28.13 -39.07
C GLU A 598 -8.57 -28.63 -38.92
N PRO A 599 -7.98 -28.62 -37.71
CA PRO A 599 -6.68 -29.21 -37.45
C PRO A 599 -6.81 -30.74 -37.31
N LEU A 600 -7.15 -31.43 -38.39
CA LEU A 600 -7.51 -32.86 -38.42
C LEU A 600 -6.43 -33.77 -37.80
N GLY A 601 -5.14 -33.46 -38.01
CA GLY A 601 -4.05 -34.22 -37.38
C GLY A 601 -4.07 -34.16 -35.85
N VAL A 602 -4.45 -33.01 -35.26
CA VAL A 602 -4.59 -32.86 -33.81
C VAL A 602 -5.82 -33.62 -33.32
N LEU A 603 -6.92 -33.62 -34.08
CA LEU A 603 -8.13 -34.40 -33.76
C LEU A 603 -7.84 -35.91 -33.73
N ILE A 604 -7.16 -36.44 -34.76
CA ILE A 604 -6.76 -37.87 -34.82
C ILE A 604 -5.84 -38.23 -33.66
N ALA A 605 -4.81 -37.40 -33.40
CA ALA A 605 -3.91 -37.61 -32.27
C ALA A 605 -4.66 -37.62 -30.93
N SER A 606 -5.64 -36.72 -30.78
CA SER A 606 -6.47 -36.59 -29.58
C SER A 606 -7.34 -37.81 -29.35
N ILE A 607 -7.98 -38.33 -30.40
CA ILE A 607 -8.75 -39.58 -30.36
C ILE A 607 -7.85 -40.75 -29.93
N ASN A 608 -6.68 -40.90 -30.55
CA ASN A 608 -5.75 -41.99 -30.23
C ASN A 608 -5.23 -41.91 -28.78
N LEU A 609 -4.93 -40.71 -28.28
CA LEU A 609 -4.54 -40.51 -26.89
C LEU A 609 -5.66 -40.91 -25.91
N CYS A 610 -6.91 -40.53 -26.20
CA CYS A 610 -8.06 -40.94 -25.39
C CYS A 610 -8.29 -42.46 -25.45
N LEU A 611 -8.23 -43.08 -26.64
CA LEU A 611 -8.37 -44.53 -26.82
C LEU A 611 -7.25 -45.31 -26.12
N GLY A 612 -6.03 -44.78 -26.09
CA GLY A 612 -4.91 -45.36 -25.36
C GLY A 612 -5.09 -45.27 -23.84
N ALA A 613 -5.63 -44.15 -23.35
CA ALA A 613 -5.93 -43.98 -21.93
C ALA A 613 -6.99 -44.98 -21.42
N VAL A 614 -8.00 -45.29 -22.24
CA VAL A 614 -9.02 -46.30 -21.90
C VAL A 614 -8.42 -47.71 -21.84
N GLN A 615 -7.46 -48.03 -22.71
CA GLN A 615 -6.84 -49.38 -22.78
C GLN A 615 -5.83 -49.65 -21.66
N ALA A 616 -5.07 -48.63 -21.24
CA ALA A 616 -4.09 -48.79 -20.17
C ALA A 616 -4.74 -49.22 -18.84
N ASP A 617 -5.98 -48.80 -18.61
CA ASP A 617 -6.76 -49.12 -17.42
C ASP A 617 -7.34 -50.55 -17.41
N ASP A 618 -7.58 -51.16 -18.58
CA ASP A 618 -8.09 -52.54 -18.69
C ASP A 618 -7.03 -53.61 -18.31
N THR A 619 -5.75 -53.22 -18.28
CA THR A 619 -4.62 -54.12 -17.99
C THR A 619 -4.13 -54.07 -16.54
N GLY A 620 -4.73 -53.23 -15.68
CA GLY A 620 -4.26 -52.98 -14.33
C GLY A 620 -5.36 -52.82 -13.28
N ASN A 621 -5.42 -53.80 -12.37
CA ASN A 621 -6.18 -53.87 -11.11
C ASN A 621 -7.72 -53.98 -11.21
N ASP A 622 -8.17 -55.23 -10.99
CA ASP A 622 -9.45 -55.56 -10.36
C ASP A 622 -9.63 -54.72 -9.08
N SER A 623 -10.46 -53.68 -9.15
CA SER A 623 -11.03 -53.05 -7.99
C SER A 623 -12.44 -52.57 -8.34
N GLU A 624 -13.37 -52.84 -7.43
CA GLU A 624 -14.83 -52.82 -7.53
C GLU A 624 -15.50 -51.46 -7.87
N ILE A 625 -14.76 -50.52 -8.51
CA ILE A 625 -15.23 -49.19 -8.91
C ILE A 625 -15.61 -49.14 -10.41
N SER A 626 -15.25 -50.14 -11.20
CA SER A 626 -15.51 -50.23 -12.64
C SER A 626 -16.99 -50.41 -13.01
N SER A 627 -17.86 -50.73 -12.06
CA SER A 627 -19.28 -51.04 -12.30
C SER A 627 -20.21 -49.81 -12.43
N GLN A 628 -19.71 -48.59 -12.27
CA GLN A 628 -20.55 -47.38 -12.27
C GLN A 628 -20.47 -46.54 -13.55
N TYR A 629 -19.59 -46.88 -14.49
CA TYR A 629 -19.40 -46.15 -15.74
C TYR A 629 -19.34 -47.13 -16.91
N HIS A 630 -20.48 -47.37 -17.55
CA HIS A 630 -20.55 -48.23 -18.74
C HIS A 630 -19.94 -47.49 -19.94
N LEU A 631 -18.65 -47.72 -20.19
CA LEU A 631 -18.01 -47.35 -21.46
C LEU A 631 -18.64 -48.15 -22.60
N ASP A 632 -19.01 -47.48 -23.69
CA ASP A 632 -19.48 -48.13 -24.91
C ASP A 632 -18.30 -48.80 -25.64
N PHE A 633 -18.06 -50.07 -25.33
CA PHE A 633 -16.99 -50.87 -25.93
C PHE A 633 -17.19 -51.09 -27.44
N GLU A 634 -18.44 -51.09 -27.93
CA GLU A 634 -18.72 -51.21 -29.37
C GLU A 634 -18.27 -49.95 -30.13
N MET A 635 -18.57 -48.78 -29.57
CA MET A 635 -18.09 -47.51 -30.09
C MET A 635 -16.56 -47.46 -30.12
N ILE A 636 -15.90 -47.86 -29.02
CA ILE A 636 -14.44 -47.89 -28.92
C ILE A 636 -13.81 -48.83 -29.96
N ASP A 637 -14.34 -50.05 -30.12
CA ASP A 637 -13.81 -51.02 -31.07
C ASP A 637 -14.01 -50.56 -32.53
N SER A 638 -15.18 -49.99 -32.82
CA SER A 638 -15.48 -49.37 -34.11
C SER A 638 -14.48 -48.25 -34.45
N MET A 639 -14.18 -47.36 -33.49
CA MET A 639 -13.19 -46.30 -33.67
C MET A 639 -11.78 -46.85 -33.93
N LYS A 640 -11.34 -47.87 -33.16
CA LYS A 640 -10.03 -48.51 -33.36
C LYS A 640 -9.92 -49.14 -34.74
N LYS A 641 -10.93 -49.91 -35.13
CA LYS A 641 -10.99 -50.55 -36.45
C LYS A 641 -10.88 -49.50 -37.56
N ARG A 642 -11.63 -48.41 -37.43
CA ARG A 642 -11.62 -47.31 -38.41
C ARG A 642 -10.26 -46.63 -38.49
N MET A 643 -9.61 -46.38 -37.35
CA MET A 643 -8.26 -45.80 -37.31
C MET A 643 -7.22 -46.71 -37.98
N ASN A 644 -7.33 -48.02 -37.76
CA ASN A 644 -6.47 -49.02 -38.42
C ASN A 644 -6.68 -49.05 -39.93
N THR A 645 -7.92 -48.98 -40.41
CA THR A 645 -8.21 -48.90 -41.85
C THR A 645 -7.62 -47.65 -42.49
N ILE A 646 -7.75 -46.49 -41.84
CA ILE A 646 -7.14 -45.25 -42.31
C ILE A 646 -5.61 -45.38 -42.33
N CYS A 647 -5.02 -45.95 -41.28
CA CYS A 647 -3.58 -46.18 -41.23
C CYS A 647 -3.10 -47.10 -42.38
N GLN A 648 -3.82 -48.20 -42.65
CA GLN A 648 -3.52 -49.11 -43.74
C GLN A 648 -3.57 -48.42 -45.10
N TYR A 649 -4.62 -47.62 -45.34
CA TYR A 649 -4.74 -46.85 -46.56
C TYR A 649 -3.62 -45.81 -46.69
N MET A 650 -3.34 -45.04 -45.63
CA MET A 650 -2.29 -44.01 -45.64
C MET A 650 -0.88 -44.59 -45.84
N MET A 651 -0.65 -45.86 -45.47
CA MET A 651 0.63 -46.55 -45.74
C MET A 651 0.77 -46.99 -47.21
N SER A 652 -0.34 -47.17 -47.93
CA SER A 652 -0.38 -47.58 -49.33
C SER A 652 -0.73 -46.44 -50.30
N ALA A 653 -1.00 -45.24 -49.81
CA ALA A 653 -1.46 -44.11 -50.62
C ALA A 653 -0.29 -43.34 -51.25
N ASP A 654 -0.47 -42.93 -52.50
CA ASP A 654 0.48 -42.13 -53.26
C ASP A 654 0.04 -40.65 -53.31
N LEU A 655 0.94 -39.76 -53.73
CA LEU A 655 0.64 -38.31 -53.87
C LEU A 655 -0.49 -38.04 -54.87
N GLU A 656 -0.71 -38.96 -55.81
CA GLU A 656 -1.78 -38.90 -56.82
C GLU A 656 -3.16 -39.04 -56.18
N ASP A 657 -3.29 -39.87 -55.14
CA ASP A 657 -4.54 -40.08 -54.39
C ASP A 657 -5.05 -38.81 -53.70
N PHE A 658 -4.16 -37.83 -53.50
CA PHE A 658 -4.45 -36.52 -52.91
C PHE A 658 -4.42 -35.38 -53.92
N ASN A 659 -4.33 -35.67 -55.22
CA ASN A 659 -4.20 -34.67 -56.29
C ASN A 659 -3.00 -33.71 -56.12
N LEU A 660 -1.92 -34.16 -55.49
CA LEU A 660 -0.73 -33.32 -55.20
C LEU A 660 0.33 -33.34 -56.32
N VAL A 661 0.22 -34.25 -57.30
CA VAL A 661 1.26 -34.49 -58.32
C VAL A 661 1.24 -33.48 -59.48
N CYS A 662 0.06 -32.96 -59.85
CA CYS A 662 -0.05 -32.01 -60.98
C CYS A 662 0.47 -30.58 -60.70
N PHE A 663 0.81 -30.23 -59.46
CA PHE A 663 1.30 -28.89 -59.11
C PHE A 663 2.82 -28.71 -59.15
N LEU A 664 3.59 -29.80 -59.20
CA LEU A 664 5.07 -29.72 -59.24
C LEU A 664 5.63 -29.35 -60.62
N PHE A 665 4.84 -29.46 -61.70
CA PHE A 665 5.30 -29.14 -63.06
C PHE A 665 4.96 -27.71 -63.53
N LEU A 666 4.15 -26.93 -62.78
CA LEU A 666 3.77 -25.56 -63.17
C LEU A 666 4.46 -24.44 -62.36
N ALA A 667 5.25 -24.77 -61.34
CA ALA A 667 5.99 -23.77 -60.56
C ALA A 667 7.48 -23.76 -60.92
N SER A 668 7.84 -22.97 -61.94
CA SER A 668 9.20 -22.45 -62.14
C SER A 668 9.21 -20.93 -61.87
N PRO A 669 10.37 -20.32 -61.58
CA PRO A 669 10.60 -19.59 -60.34
C PRO A 669 10.10 -18.14 -60.40
N PHE A 670 9.20 -17.77 -59.48
CA PHE A 670 9.03 -16.37 -59.11
C PHE A 670 9.15 -16.22 -57.59
N HIS A 671 10.00 -15.27 -57.23
CA HIS A 671 10.38 -14.87 -55.89
C HIS A 671 9.19 -14.45 -55.02
N GLU A 672 9.38 -14.65 -53.71
CA GLU A 672 8.68 -14.01 -52.58
C GLU A 672 7.25 -14.46 -52.25
N TYR A 673 7.12 -15.48 -51.40
CA TYR A 673 6.10 -15.50 -50.32
C TYR A 673 6.63 -16.27 -49.10
N HIS A 674 7.10 -15.52 -48.09
CA HIS A 674 7.29 -16.00 -46.72
C HIS A 674 5.92 -16.09 -46.04
N THR A 675 5.35 -17.31 -45.95
CA THR A 675 4.48 -17.84 -44.86
C THR A 675 3.65 -19.01 -45.38
N LEU A 676 4.28 -20.17 -45.56
CA LEU A 676 3.58 -21.46 -45.58
C LEU A 676 4.35 -22.38 -44.64
N GLY A 677 3.83 -22.53 -43.42
CA GLY A 677 4.33 -23.52 -42.47
C GLY A 677 4.18 -24.90 -43.09
N GLN A 678 5.31 -25.57 -43.33
CA GLN A 678 5.39 -26.91 -43.88
C GLN A 678 4.55 -27.88 -43.03
N ILE A 679 3.55 -28.52 -43.65
CA ILE A 679 3.02 -29.80 -43.17
C ILE A 679 4.11 -30.83 -43.51
N CYS A 680 5.01 -31.07 -42.56
CA CYS A 680 5.96 -32.18 -42.63
C CYS A 680 5.32 -33.39 -41.95
N ILE A 681 4.69 -34.26 -42.73
CA ILE A 681 4.41 -35.64 -42.29
C ILE A 681 5.68 -36.44 -42.55
N VAL A 682 6.51 -36.61 -41.53
CA VAL A 682 7.73 -37.42 -41.63
C VAL A 682 7.34 -38.90 -41.50
N PHE A 683 7.29 -39.62 -42.61
CA PHE A 683 7.32 -41.09 -42.61
C PHE A 683 8.78 -41.54 -42.51
N HIS A 684 9.16 -42.19 -41.41
CA HIS A 684 10.43 -42.89 -41.31
C HIS A 684 10.24 -44.36 -41.68
N GLY A 685 10.45 -44.68 -42.96
CA GLY A 685 10.72 -46.04 -43.39
C GLY A 685 12.22 -46.33 -43.28
N ARG A 686 12.63 -47.27 -42.42
CA ARG A 686 13.96 -47.88 -42.49
C ARG A 686 13.84 -49.37 -42.72
N ASN A 687 14.27 -49.79 -43.91
CA ASN A 687 14.63 -51.16 -44.21
C ASN A 687 15.76 -51.62 -43.27
N SER A 688 15.45 -52.49 -42.31
CA SER A 688 16.37 -53.53 -41.80
C SER A 688 15.61 -54.55 -40.95
N ARG A 689 16.02 -55.82 -41.08
CA ARG A 689 15.39 -57.10 -40.67
C ARG A 689 15.05 -57.27 -39.17
N PRO A 690 14.26 -58.30 -38.79
CA PRO A 690 13.28 -58.26 -37.70
C PRO A 690 13.85 -58.71 -36.36
N LYS A 691 13.29 -58.19 -35.27
CA LYS A 691 13.09 -58.89 -34.00
C LYS A 691 12.13 -58.10 -33.10
N ASP A 692 11.30 -58.86 -32.42
CA ASP A 692 10.15 -58.46 -31.62
C ASP A 692 10.41 -57.32 -30.63
N HIS A 693 9.48 -56.37 -30.55
CA HIS A 693 8.83 -55.87 -29.32
C HIS A 693 7.99 -54.62 -29.65
N PHE A 694 6.69 -54.66 -29.31
CA PHE A 694 5.73 -53.56 -29.39
C PHE A 694 6.24 -52.33 -28.60
N HIS A 695 6.63 -51.24 -29.27
CA HIS A 695 6.91 -49.94 -28.63
C HIS A 695 6.23 -48.80 -29.40
N GLY A 696 5.53 -47.93 -28.66
CA GLY A 696 4.58 -46.93 -29.15
C GLY A 696 5.17 -45.79 -29.97
N PHE A 697 4.37 -45.26 -30.89
CA PHE A 697 4.70 -44.11 -31.73
C PHE A 697 4.40 -42.80 -31.00
N SER A 698 5.44 -41.99 -30.74
CA SER A 698 5.31 -40.60 -30.31
C SER A 698 5.47 -39.64 -31.49
N ILE A 699 4.47 -38.83 -31.79
CA ILE A 699 4.57 -37.73 -32.75
C ILE A 699 5.11 -36.50 -31.99
N PHE A 700 6.37 -36.13 -32.24
CA PHE A 700 6.92 -34.86 -31.78
C PHE A 700 6.45 -33.72 -32.69
N ILE A 701 5.65 -32.80 -32.14
CA ILE A 701 5.43 -31.48 -32.75
C ILE A 701 6.44 -30.53 -32.11
N ARG A 702 7.47 -30.14 -32.87
CA ARG A 702 8.34 -29.01 -32.51
C ARG A 702 7.54 -27.73 -32.69
N SER A 703 7.36 -26.97 -31.60
CA SER A 703 6.87 -25.59 -31.61
C SER A 703 7.90 -24.65 -32.20
#